data_AF-A0A8H6RP97-F1
#
_entry.id   AF-A0A8H6RP97-F1
#
_cell.length_a   1.000
_cell.length_b   1.000
_cell.length_c   1.000
_cell.angle_alpha   90.00
_cell.angle_beta   90.00
_cell.angle_gamma   90.00
#
_symmetry.space_group_name_H-M   'P 1'
#
loop_
_entity.id
_entity.type
_entity.pdbx_description
1 polymer ?
#
loop_
_entity_poly.entity_id
_entity_poly.type
_entity_poly.pdbx_seq_one_letter_code
_entity_poly.pdbx_strand_id
1 'polypeptide(L)'
;MARQEALIKETIRAMKLSMKRRPSDGSDSETEISVKTNRGNKLKRGAHAVQQDSLDDTGGLSYRKKVNHAGYSRYTISTKPPLLDDDGDVYSPTESDHEAERYGEPARDDPFAEVQLEQLLRPLTTPAELETHPSLSIPYKSKALTQMAEESLEMLRRERASLWKAKRLLQRLRGDSDWVNCETFETDYDRSLLPDSDQASVGDQSAVPSIITDQPMLELEPPPIQPLENGTSETEDAMDPQKQAPSEQQEQGEAMEGVETNDMAGEAEVAAISGQVQGPSDDEAAKEQESPADIPNGEGADLSVPTEGDPDRSAEENGSVTQAPNPAITDLAEREANSETASQSNGGSTHAMMTRRRARSPAERSDRTPSPSPSDSASAPVVHPWFIPPSSSLADRDIGLPAHEAEETRKLLFQYVQKQEQIVRSLESLHAGLQKADRLRHDVYRGCKAEGHLVPDGKGDMMTCVQKPTSIVSSTSTIHLSSVRHDHAMSSTIPFAEYLFRRLGQLNCKSVHGVPGDFMLRALDSLSSKARIQPGVPRWIGNANELCAGYAADGYARAAALARRNRIAAPRVGALFTTYGVGELSAINAVAGSYAESVPVVHMVGTPSRVQWQKSPGACIHHTLGDGRLHIYADMAKQITRAQADLSCADIDEAADRYDRALEQCVRHSKPVYVNLPSDVVSTMIPAKWLDETLNIDQTETTAFEEAELVSILADRLRAAKRPLIIADGLAYQFDMATEVNEIVELTSIPATCFAAGTGLIDESHASWTAPLGGSTEYSKTADLVLLFGPILSDTNTAAWSAVPDPKATISFNLDTVSIGDKVYHVESKSLLQSLIRQLKVENFTKHSVPARPTTSAPSTSPSSSISQDSFWSRISSWLRSNDTVLLANGTPLIGGRDMSLPDSVQVIASGIWCSIGHMLPAAQGVAAAKRDLNIPGRTILFEGDGSFQVTCQSISDIIQYKLDVTIFMCNNAGYTYERLLHGLDAEYNDVPSWRYTEAASFMGGRSDDPDYPILSRRAKTWGQLEEILQDEQIADGKGLKMIDVAMEPEDVPIAARKGLKKAGDALRAM
;
A
#
# COMPACT_ATOMS: atom_id res chain seq x y z
N MET A 1 -3.95 55.90 44.35
CA MET A 1 -4.22 55.50 45.75
C MET A 1 -5.66 55.00 45.88
N ALA A 2 -6.50 55.47 46.81
CA ALA A 2 -7.78 54.82 47.20
C ALA A 2 -8.65 54.22 46.08
N ARG A 3 -8.99 54.97 45.02
CA ARG A 3 -9.81 54.47 43.89
C ARG A 3 -9.17 53.30 43.13
N GLN A 4 -7.83 53.29 43.06
CA GLN A 4 -7.01 52.26 42.41
C GLN A 4 -6.80 51.05 43.33
N GLU A 5 -6.69 51.30 44.65
CA GLU A 5 -6.65 50.26 45.67
C GLU A 5 -7.98 49.50 45.78
N ALA A 6 -9.12 50.21 45.63
CA ALA A 6 -10.44 49.60 45.54
C ALA A 6 -10.53 48.68 44.30
N LEU A 7 -10.22 49.19 43.11
CA LEU A 7 -10.18 48.41 41.86
C LEU A 7 -9.31 47.15 41.96
N ILE A 8 -8.14 47.25 42.60
CA ILE A 8 -7.25 46.10 42.85
C ILE A 8 -7.87 45.11 43.85
N LYS A 9 -8.44 45.58 44.97
CA LYS A 9 -9.12 44.71 45.95
C LYS A 9 -10.33 43.99 45.34
N GLU A 10 -11.10 44.68 44.51
CA GLU A 10 -12.28 44.16 43.83
C GLU A 10 -11.91 43.15 42.73
N THR A 11 -10.86 43.42 41.94
CA THR A 11 -10.29 42.46 40.99
C THR A 11 -9.78 41.20 41.70
N ILE A 12 -9.10 41.35 42.85
CA ILE A 12 -8.64 40.23 43.68
C ILE A 12 -9.82 39.46 44.29
N ARG A 13 -10.90 40.14 44.72
CA ARG A 13 -12.14 39.53 45.21
C ARG A 13 -12.80 38.68 44.13
N ALA A 14 -12.96 39.23 42.92
CA ALA A 14 -13.50 38.53 41.76
C ALA A 14 -12.64 37.33 41.34
N MET A 15 -11.31 37.47 41.32
CA MET A 15 -10.39 36.35 41.06
C MET A 15 -10.54 35.23 42.11
N LYS A 16 -10.55 35.56 43.40
CA LYS A 16 -10.76 34.56 44.49
C LYS A 16 -12.11 33.84 44.36
N LEU A 17 -13.18 34.59 44.04
CA LEU A 17 -14.51 34.03 43.77
C LEU A 17 -14.51 33.08 42.56
N SER A 18 -13.76 33.40 41.50
CA SER A 18 -13.62 32.51 40.34
C SER A 18 -12.84 31.23 40.66
N MET A 19 -11.79 31.32 41.49
CA MET A 19 -10.97 30.17 41.87
C MET A 19 -11.70 29.24 42.85
N LYS A 20 -12.45 29.77 43.83
CA LYS A 20 -13.35 28.99 44.71
C LYS A 20 -14.43 28.20 43.94
N ARG A 21 -14.70 28.52 42.66
CA ARG A 21 -15.73 27.87 41.82
C ARG A 21 -15.20 26.80 40.87
N ARG A 22 -13.90 26.48 40.86
CA ARG A 22 -13.40 25.27 40.17
C ARG A 22 -13.77 24.02 40.99
N PRO A 23 -14.15 22.89 40.35
CA PRO A 23 -14.05 21.58 40.99
C PRO A 23 -12.63 21.37 41.52
N SER A 24 -12.49 20.70 42.67
CA SER A 24 -11.21 20.62 43.39
C SER A 24 -10.22 19.66 42.73
N ASP A 25 -9.39 20.17 41.82
CA ASP A 25 -8.13 19.52 41.44
C ASP A 25 -7.18 19.54 42.66
N GLY A 26 -6.97 18.39 43.30
CA GLY A 26 -6.13 18.30 44.50
C GLY A 26 -5.84 16.89 45.03
N SER A 27 -4.63 16.42 44.74
CA SER A 27 -3.91 15.27 45.33
C SER A 27 -4.39 13.83 45.06
N ASP A 28 -3.44 13.01 44.62
CA ASP A 28 -3.51 11.55 44.70
C ASP A 28 -3.44 11.03 46.14
N SER A 29 -3.92 9.78 46.35
CA SER A 29 -3.62 8.89 47.49
C SER A 29 -4.47 7.60 47.41
N GLU A 30 -3.87 6.45 47.12
CA GLU A 30 -4.57 5.18 46.81
C GLU A 30 -5.45 4.61 47.96
N THR A 31 -6.51 3.86 47.63
CA THR A 31 -7.31 2.97 48.52
C THR A 31 -8.48 2.31 47.75
N GLU A 32 -8.87 1.10 48.17
CA GLU A 32 -9.84 0.21 47.48
C GLU A 32 -11.33 0.44 47.83
N ILE A 33 -12.23 -0.23 47.08
CA ILE A 33 -13.69 -0.26 47.28
C ILE A 33 -14.10 -1.67 47.77
N SER A 34 -14.79 -1.78 48.91
CA SER A 34 -14.98 -3.06 49.62
C SER A 34 -16.34 -3.78 49.41
N VAL A 35 -17.36 -3.15 48.82
CA VAL A 35 -18.71 -3.75 48.66
C VAL A 35 -19.32 -3.45 47.28
N LYS A 36 -20.19 -4.35 46.78
CA LYS A 36 -20.74 -4.36 45.42
C LYS A 36 -22.15 -3.72 45.32
N THR A 37 -22.37 -2.92 44.28
CA THR A 37 -23.68 -2.71 43.64
C THR A 37 -23.52 -2.68 42.11
N ASN A 38 -24.60 -2.92 41.35
CA ASN A 38 -24.52 -3.10 39.90
C ASN A 38 -24.77 -1.79 39.14
N ARG A 39 -23.94 -1.53 38.10
CA ARG A 39 -24.06 -0.44 37.11
C ARG A 39 -23.84 0.99 37.66
N GLY A 40 -22.61 1.33 38.05
CA GLY A 40 -22.26 2.72 38.44
C GLY A 40 -20.76 3.06 38.47
N ASN A 41 -20.01 2.48 39.42
CA ASN A 41 -18.65 2.91 39.85
C ASN A 41 -17.52 2.97 38.79
N LYS A 42 -17.76 2.67 37.50
CA LYS A 42 -16.69 2.17 36.61
C LYS A 42 -15.56 3.16 36.30
N LEU A 43 -15.76 4.49 36.30
CA LEU A 43 -14.79 5.43 35.72
C LEU A 43 -14.61 6.79 36.47
N LYS A 44 -14.63 6.82 37.81
CA LYS A 44 -13.64 7.54 38.68
C LYS A 44 -14.05 7.65 40.15
N ARG A 45 -13.09 8.04 41.00
CA ARG A 45 -13.24 8.35 42.44
C ARG A 45 -14.16 9.55 42.69
N GLY A 46 -14.76 9.58 43.88
CA GLY A 46 -15.69 10.63 44.34
C GLY A 46 -17.14 10.18 44.50
N ALA A 47 -17.48 8.95 44.10
CA ALA A 47 -18.85 8.41 44.15
C ALA A 47 -19.34 8.11 45.59
N HIS A 48 -19.68 9.15 46.34
CA HIS A 48 -20.47 9.06 47.57
C HIS A 48 -21.95 9.31 47.27
N ALA A 49 -22.82 8.45 47.82
CA ALA A 49 -24.26 8.40 47.59
C ALA A 49 -24.70 8.07 46.14
N VAL A 50 -24.86 6.78 45.85
CA VAL A 50 -25.70 6.28 44.75
C VAL A 50 -26.74 5.35 45.33
N GLN A 51 -28.02 5.69 45.17
CA GLN A 51 -29.16 4.79 45.40
C GLN A 51 -30.15 4.90 44.24
N GLN A 52 -30.97 3.86 44.09
CA GLN A 52 -31.92 3.72 42.99
C GLN A 52 -33.20 4.53 43.27
N ASP A 53 -33.82 5.05 42.21
CA ASP A 53 -35.18 5.63 42.19
C ASP A 53 -35.44 6.86 43.08
N SER A 54 -34.49 7.82 43.13
CA SER A 54 -34.74 9.19 43.60
C SER A 54 -34.04 10.24 42.72
N LEU A 55 -34.57 11.47 42.68
CA LEU A 55 -34.15 12.52 41.73
C LEU A 55 -34.18 13.95 42.35
N ASP A 56 -33.40 14.13 43.42
CA ASP A 56 -32.82 15.43 43.83
C ASP A 56 -31.55 15.19 44.66
N ASP A 57 -30.42 15.74 44.20
CA ASP A 57 -29.10 15.68 44.84
C ASP A 57 -28.62 17.07 45.29
N THR A 58 -29.46 18.11 45.18
CA THR A 58 -29.08 19.51 45.40
C THR A 58 -29.37 20.05 46.81
N GLY A 59 -29.80 19.20 47.74
CA GLY A 59 -30.06 19.60 49.14
C GLY A 59 -31.11 20.70 49.31
N GLY A 60 -32.05 20.82 48.36
CA GLY A 60 -33.07 21.87 48.33
C GLY A 60 -32.68 23.16 47.58
N LEU A 61 -31.51 23.20 46.91
CA LEU A 61 -31.06 24.38 46.16
C LEU A 61 -31.43 24.40 44.67
N SER A 62 -32.03 23.36 44.10
CA SER A 62 -32.47 23.39 42.70
C SER A 62 -33.84 24.07 42.50
N TYR A 63 -33.99 24.82 41.41
CA TYR A 63 -35.27 25.37 40.96
C TYR A 63 -35.42 25.30 39.44
N ARG A 64 -36.67 25.31 38.95
CA ARG A 64 -36.99 25.18 37.53
C ARG A 64 -37.08 26.55 36.86
N LYS A 65 -35.98 27.01 36.26
CA LYS A 65 -35.91 28.26 35.49
C LYS A 65 -36.55 28.07 34.11
N LYS A 66 -37.45 28.98 33.69
CA LYS A 66 -38.00 28.97 32.33
C LYS A 66 -37.05 29.69 31.37
N VAL A 67 -36.69 29.05 30.26
CA VAL A 67 -35.75 29.57 29.26
C VAL A 67 -36.34 29.38 27.87
N ASN A 68 -36.27 30.43 27.04
CA ASN A 68 -36.72 30.40 25.66
C ASN A 68 -35.55 29.99 24.76
N HIS A 69 -35.63 28.84 24.09
CA HIS A 69 -34.56 28.29 23.24
C HIS A 69 -35.19 27.79 21.93
N ALA A 70 -34.51 28.04 20.80
CA ALA A 70 -35.00 27.68 19.45
C ALA A 70 -36.46 28.10 19.14
N GLY A 71 -36.95 29.19 19.77
CA GLY A 71 -38.30 29.74 19.56
C GLY A 71 -39.38 29.23 20.50
N TYR A 72 -39.08 28.35 21.46
CA TYR A 72 -40.05 27.83 22.43
C TYR A 72 -39.52 27.80 23.87
N SER A 73 -40.43 27.97 24.84
CA SER A 73 -40.10 28.14 26.25
C SER A 73 -40.14 26.81 27.03
N ARG A 74 -38.96 26.24 27.31
CA ARG A 74 -38.77 25.06 28.17
C ARG A 74 -38.45 25.47 29.61
N TYR A 75 -38.50 24.52 30.54
CA TYR A 75 -37.90 24.68 31.86
C TYR A 75 -36.57 23.92 31.91
N THR A 76 -35.55 24.50 32.54
CA THR A 76 -34.29 23.87 32.89
C THR A 76 -34.10 23.89 34.40
N ILE A 77 -33.41 22.88 34.93
CA ILE A 77 -33.04 22.84 36.35
C ILE A 77 -31.82 23.76 36.51
N SER A 78 -31.91 24.72 37.42
CA SER A 78 -30.83 25.61 37.82
C SER A 78 -30.62 25.45 39.31
N THR A 79 -29.38 25.31 39.76
CA THR A 79 -29.07 25.59 41.16
C THR A 79 -29.31 27.07 41.42
N LYS A 80 -29.84 27.38 42.61
CA LYS A 80 -29.88 28.73 43.18
C LYS A 80 -28.42 29.06 43.54
N PRO A 81 -27.83 30.13 42.98
CA PRO A 81 -26.44 30.45 43.30
C PRO A 81 -26.32 30.70 44.81
N PRO A 82 -25.28 30.16 45.49
CA PRO A 82 -25.09 30.43 46.90
C PRO A 82 -24.90 31.93 47.10
N LEU A 83 -25.68 32.50 48.02
CA LEU A 83 -25.48 33.87 48.46
C LEU A 83 -24.19 33.90 49.28
N LEU A 84 -23.29 34.80 48.90
CA LEU A 84 -21.99 34.97 49.52
C LEU A 84 -21.97 36.34 50.20
N ASP A 85 -21.44 36.40 51.41
CA ASP A 85 -21.29 37.63 52.16
C ASP A 85 -20.14 38.51 51.61
N ASP A 86 -19.84 39.62 52.32
CA ASP A 86 -18.84 40.56 51.84
C ASP A 86 -17.38 40.06 51.96
N ASP A 87 -17.13 39.01 52.74
CA ASP A 87 -15.84 38.29 52.83
C ASP A 87 -15.76 37.06 51.89
N GLY A 88 -16.90 36.52 51.46
CA GLY A 88 -17.03 35.52 50.41
C GLY A 88 -17.30 34.09 50.89
N ASP A 89 -18.01 33.93 52.02
CA ASP A 89 -18.49 32.65 52.54
C ASP A 89 -20.03 32.52 52.46
N VAL A 90 -20.55 31.29 52.52
CA VAL A 90 -21.94 30.96 52.15
C VAL A 90 -22.92 31.28 53.26
N TYR A 91 -23.81 32.24 53.01
CA TYR A 91 -24.93 32.58 53.87
C TYR A 91 -26.26 32.12 53.27
N SER A 92 -27.19 31.67 54.12
CA SER A 92 -28.58 31.42 53.74
C SER A 92 -29.49 32.35 54.56
N PRO A 93 -30.24 33.27 53.93
CA PRO A 93 -31.20 34.09 54.65
C PRO A 93 -32.29 33.19 55.26
N THR A 94 -32.45 33.28 56.57
CA THR A 94 -33.65 32.82 57.26
C THR A 94 -34.78 33.83 57.01
N GLU A 95 -36.02 33.35 56.93
CA GLU A 95 -37.16 34.14 56.44
C GLU A 95 -37.59 35.25 57.42
N SER A 96 -36.98 36.43 57.33
CA SER A 96 -37.51 37.68 57.91
C SER A 96 -36.96 38.94 57.22
N ASP A 97 -37.78 39.51 56.33
CA ASP A 97 -37.81 40.92 55.86
C ASP A 97 -36.59 41.55 55.16
N HIS A 98 -36.85 42.67 54.46
CA HIS A 98 -35.90 43.60 53.81
C HIS A 98 -35.22 43.19 52.48
N GLU A 99 -35.94 42.62 51.51
CA GLU A 99 -35.49 42.56 50.09
C GLU A 99 -35.47 43.93 49.36
N ALA A 100 -35.69 45.06 50.06
CA ALA A 100 -36.08 46.34 49.44
C ALA A 100 -34.97 47.42 49.27
N GLU A 101 -33.80 47.30 49.91
CA GLU A 101 -32.89 48.45 50.11
C GLU A 101 -31.44 48.30 49.60
N ARG A 102 -31.13 47.39 48.66
CA ARG A 102 -29.78 47.30 48.01
C ARG A 102 -29.74 47.56 46.50
N TYR A 103 -30.81 48.10 45.91
CA TYR A 103 -30.86 48.58 44.52
C TYR A 103 -31.32 50.05 44.47
N GLY A 104 -30.40 51.01 44.69
CA GLY A 104 -30.82 52.38 44.95
C GLY A 104 -29.79 53.50 44.92
N GLU A 105 -28.76 53.47 44.06
CA GLU A 105 -28.20 54.72 43.50
C GLU A 105 -27.25 54.45 42.30
N PRO A 106 -27.41 55.10 41.14
CA PRO A 106 -26.47 54.98 40.02
C PRO A 106 -25.25 55.87 40.23
N ALA A 107 -24.16 55.30 40.77
CA ALA A 107 -22.89 55.98 40.93
C ALA A 107 -22.32 56.42 39.57
N ARG A 108 -22.44 57.72 39.25
CA ARG A 108 -22.09 58.36 37.96
C ARG A 108 -20.59 58.40 37.62
N ASP A 109 -19.78 57.59 38.27
CA ASP A 109 -18.32 57.73 38.36
C ASP A 109 -17.55 56.43 38.06
N ASP A 110 -18.17 55.39 37.52
CA ASP A 110 -17.44 54.23 36.98
C ASP A 110 -17.83 53.94 35.52
N PRO A 111 -16.94 54.21 34.53
CA PRO A 111 -17.19 53.90 33.13
C PRO A 111 -17.18 52.38 32.83
N PHE A 112 -16.86 51.53 33.79
CA PHE A 112 -16.88 50.07 33.66
C PHE A 112 -18.01 49.38 34.45
N ALA A 113 -18.89 50.12 35.13
CA ALA A 113 -19.99 49.54 35.92
C ALA A 113 -21.00 48.72 35.07
N GLU A 114 -21.09 49.00 33.77
CA GLU A 114 -21.89 48.19 32.82
C GLU A 114 -21.17 46.91 32.36
N VAL A 115 -19.84 46.82 32.54
CA VAL A 115 -19.00 45.71 32.09
C VAL A 115 -18.98 44.62 33.15
N GLN A 116 -19.97 43.73 33.10
CA GLN A 116 -20.10 42.56 33.97
C GLN A 116 -19.02 41.50 33.65
N LEU A 117 -17.79 41.77 34.08
CA LEU A 117 -16.61 40.90 33.89
C LEU A 117 -16.84 39.47 34.38
N GLU A 118 -17.64 39.30 35.43
CA GLU A 118 -18.09 37.99 35.94
C GLU A 118 -18.88 37.16 34.90
N GLN A 119 -19.61 37.78 33.97
CA GLN A 119 -20.32 37.07 32.90
C GLN A 119 -19.46 36.87 31.65
N LEU A 120 -18.48 37.75 31.42
CA LEU A 120 -17.53 37.66 30.32
C LEU A 120 -16.46 36.58 30.55
N LEU A 121 -16.05 36.37 31.80
CA LEU A 121 -14.95 35.48 32.20
C LEU A 121 -15.40 34.17 32.88
N ARG A 122 -16.70 33.92 33.04
CA ARG A 122 -17.18 32.64 33.59
C ARG A 122 -16.80 31.45 32.67
N PRO A 123 -16.45 30.28 33.23
CA PRO A 123 -16.34 29.05 32.45
C PRO A 123 -17.73 28.58 32.00
N LEU A 124 -17.77 27.77 30.93
CA LEU A 124 -18.97 27.03 30.54
C LEU A 124 -19.26 25.95 31.61
N THR A 125 -20.52 25.85 32.05
CA THR A 125 -20.95 24.79 32.98
C THR A 125 -21.56 23.59 32.26
N THR A 126 -22.14 23.82 31.07
CA THR A 126 -22.52 22.78 30.10
C THR A 126 -22.15 23.21 28.67
N PRO A 127 -21.83 22.29 27.74
CA PRO A 127 -21.46 22.66 26.37
C PRO A 127 -22.56 23.43 25.63
N ALA A 128 -23.83 23.08 25.86
CA ALA A 128 -24.99 23.81 25.35
C ALA A 128 -25.03 25.32 25.68
N GLU A 129 -24.35 25.81 26.74
CA GLU A 129 -24.25 27.24 27.02
C GLU A 129 -23.46 28.03 25.96
N LEU A 130 -22.60 27.36 25.17
CA LEU A 130 -21.72 27.99 24.18
C LEU A 130 -22.47 28.82 23.14
N GLU A 131 -23.70 28.46 22.76
CA GLU A 131 -24.50 29.29 21.83
C GLU A 131 -24.90 30.65 22.44
N THR A 132 -25.02 30.72 23.76
CA THR A 132 -25.49 31.93 24.49
C THR A 132 -24.39 32.69 25.23
N HIS A 133 -23.16 32.17 25.25
CA HIS A 133 -22.08 32.78 26.03
C HIS A 133 -21.62 34.13 25.44
N PRO A 134 -21.58 35.23 26.23
CA PRO A 134 -21.34 36.57 25.69
C PRO A 134 -19.96 36.70 25.02
N SER A 135 -18.90 36.16 25.64
CA SER A 135 -17.54 36.13 25.09
C SER A 135 -17.30 34.91 24.18
N LEU A 136 -17.34 33.71 24.75
CA LEU A 136 -16.97 32.44 24.11
C LEU A 136 -17.78 32.07 22.85
N SER A 137 -18.97 32.65 22.62
CA SER A 137 -19.73 32.38 21.38
C SER A 137 -19.23 33.17 20.16
N ILE A 138 -18.46 34.24 20.35
CA ILE A 138 -18.03 35.15 19.28
C ILE A 138 -17.13 34.47 18.24
N PRO A 139 -16.08 33.69 18.59
CA PRO A 139 -15.21 33.05 17.60
C PRO A 139 -15.96 32.07 16.68
N TYR A 140 -16.96 31.37 17.23
CA TYR A 140 -17.79 30.40 16.50
C TYR A 140 -18.84 31.07 15.59
N LYS A 141 -19.26 32.30 15.89
CA LYS A 141 -20.22 33.09 15.10
C LYS A 141 -19.58 34.04 14.08
N SER A 142 -18.30 34.36 14.23
CA SER A 142 -17.54 35.22 13.30
C SER A 142 -17.51 34.64 11.87
N LYS A 143 -17.26 35.48 10.85
CA LYS A 143 -17.02 35.02 9.47
C LYS A 143 -15.54 35.02 9.06
N ALA A 144 -14.65 35.59 9.87
CA ALA A 144 -13.26 35.87 9.49
C ALA A 144 -12.47 34.63 9.04
N LEU A 145 -12.63 33.48 9.71
CA LEU A 145 -11.94 32.23 9.32
C LEU A 145 -12.39 31.70 7.95
N THR A 146 -13.69 31.79 7.66
CA THR A 146 -14.25 31.39 6.36
C THR A 146 -13.76 32.34 5.25
N GLN A 147 -13.79 33.66 5.50
CA GLN A 147 -13.29 34.66 4.56
C GLN A 147 -11.79 34.48 4.25
N MET A 148 -10.94 34.27 5.27
CA MET A 148 -9.51 33.99 5.03
C MET A 148 -9.30 32.66 4.28
N ALA A 149 -10.17 31.67 4.45
CA ALA A 149 -10.13 30.44 3.66
C ALA A 149 -10.52 30.70 2.18
N GLU A 150 -11.46 31.60 1.90
CA GLU A 150 -11.85 32.00 0.54
C GLU A 150 -10.77 32.85 -0.14
N GLU A 151 -10.20 33.83 0.56
CA GLU A 151 -9.12 34.69 0.07
C GLU A 151 -7.84 33.89 -0.24
N SER A 152 -7.45 32.96 0.64
CA SER A 152 -6.31 32.06 0.41
C SER A 152 -6.54 31.10 -0.78
N LEU A 153 -7.79 30.73 -1.07
CA LEU A 153 -8.14 29.94 -2.27
C LEU A 153 -8.00 30.77 -3.55
N GLU A 154 -8.38 32.05 -3.52
CA GLU A 154 -8.21 32.95 -4.67
C GLU A 154 -6.71 33.19 -4.97
N MET A 155 -5.92 33.47 -3.93
CA MET A 155 -4.45 33.57 -4.05
C MET A 155 -3.86 32.28 -4.63
N LEU A 156 -4.23 31.11 -4.09
CA LEU A 156 -3.75 29.83 -4.59
C LEU A 156 -4.11 29.59 -6.07
N ARG A 157 -5.31 29.98 -6.52
CA ARG A 157 -5.71 29.91 -7.93
C ARG A 157 -4.87 30.84 -8.81
N ARG A 158 -4.62 32.07 -8.36
CA ARG A 158 -3.77 33.07 -9.04
C ARG A 158 -2.34 32.54 -9.20
N GLU A 159 -1.72 32.07 -8.12
CA GLU A 159 -0.32 31.62 -8.14
C GLU A 159 -0.12 30.31 -8.92
N ARG A 160 -1.09 29.39 -8.90
CA ARG A 160 -1.09 28.19 -9.76
C ARG A 160 -1.22 28.55 -11.25
N ALA A 161 -2.04 29.54 -11.60
CA ALA A 161 -2.17 29.99 -13.00
C ALA A 161 -0.89 30.67 -13.52
N SER A 162 -0.20 31.45 -12.68
CA SER A 162 1.13 32.01 -12.99
C SER A 162 2.18 30.91 -13.15
N LEU A 163 2.21 29.93 -12.24
CA LEU A 163 3.12 28.79 -12.30
C LEU A 163 2.94 27.97 -13.60
N TRP A 164 1.70 27.71 -14.02
CA TRP A 164 1.42 26.95 -15.24
C TRP A 164 1.95 27.66 -16.49
N LYS A 165 1.75 28.98 -16.60
CA LYS A 165 2.31 29.79 -17.70
C LYS A 165 3.84 29.72 -17.75
N ALA A 166 4.49 29.88 -16.59
CA ALA A 166 5.95 29.83 -16.49
C ALA A 166 6.52 28.44 -16.81
N LYS A 167 5.87 27.36 -16.35
CA LYS A 167 6.26 25.98 -16.70
C LYS A 167 6.15 25.71 -18.19
N ARG A 168 5.07 26.14 -18.86
CA ARG A 168 4.90 25.95 -20.30
C ARG A 168 5.93 26.72 -21.14
N LEU A 169 6.32 27.91 -20.71
CA LEU A 169 7.42 28.66 -21.33
C LEU A 169 8.77 27.96 -21.14
N LEU A 170 9.03 27.41 -19.94
CA LEU A 170 10.25 26.66 -19.62
C LEU A 170 10.36 25.34 -20.40
N GLN A 171 9.22 24.67 -20.61
CA GLN A 171 9.11 23.45 -21.41
C GLN A 171 9.51 23.72 -22.88
N ARG A 172 8.95 24.77 -23.49
CA ARG A 172 9.34 25.20 -24.85
C ARG A 172 10.82 25.59 -24.94
N LEU A 173 11.32 26.35 -23.98
CA LEU A 173 12.74 26.71 -23.89
C LEU A 173 13.68 25.51 -23.67
N ARG A 174 13.16 24.32 -23.39
CA ARG A 174 13.95 23.07 -23.33
C ARG A 174 13.93 22.27 -24.64
N GLY A 175 13.14 22.69 -25.64
CA GLY A 175 12.85 21.93 -26.87
C GLY A 175 11.69 20.94 -26.73
N ASP A 176 11.12 20.81 -25.51
CA ASP A 176 10.00 19.92 -25.23
C ASP A 176 8.70 20.54 -25.82
N SER A 177 8.19 19.98 -26.92
CA SER A 177 6.96 20.49 -27.58
C SER A 177 5.67 19.93 -26.96
N ASP A 178 4.60 20.74 -26.95
CA ASP A 178 3.28 20.32 -26.43
C ASP A 178 2.64 19.17 -27.25
N TRP A 179 2.96 19.10 -28.55
CA TRP A 179 2.53 18.10 -29.52
C TRP A 179 3.50 18.11 -30.71
N VAL A 180 3.72 16.96 -31.35
CA VAL A 180 4.54 16.80 -32.57
C VAL A 180 3.82 15.82 -33.49
N ASN A 181 3.78 16.11 -34.79
CA ASN A 181 3.18 15.24 -35.80
C ASN A 181 4.14 14.08 -36.13
N CYS A 182 3.65 12.84 -36.19
CA CYS A 182 4.44 11.66 -36.52
C CYS A 182 5.16 11.80 -37.88
N GLU A 183 4.51 12.46 -38.86
CA GLU A 183 5.07 12.74 -40.19
C GLU A 183 6.40 13.54 -40.13
N THR A 184 6.67 14.29 -39.05
CA THR A 184 7.92 15.05 -38.90
C THR A 184 9.13 14.19 -38.47
N PHE A 185 8.91 12.93 -38.13
CA PHE A 185 9.97 11.96 -37.86
C PHE A 185 10.26 11.05 -39.07
N GLU A 186 9.48 11.12 -40.15
CA GLU A 186 9.78 10.40 -41.39
C GLU A 186 11.08 10.92 -42.02
N THR A 187 11.90 10.00 -42.51
CA THR A 187 13.10 10.28 -43.30
C THR A 187 12.93 9.77 -44.73
N ASP A 188 13.68 10.33 -45.68
CA ASP A 188 13.66 9.87 -47.08
C ASP A 188 14.04 8.37 -47.22
N TYR A 189 14.71 7.80 -46.22
CA TYR A 189 15.15 6.41 -46.18
C TYR A 189 14.07 5.42 -45.72
N ASP A 190 13.05 5.84 -44.98
CA ASP A 190 12.04 4.93 -44.44
C ASP A 190 11.21 4.27 -45.55
N ARG A 191 11.02 4.98 -46.66
CA ARG A 191 10.41 4.44 -47.91
C ARG A 191 11.25 3.35 -48.58
N SER A 192 12.51 3.15 -48.19
CA SER A 192 13.36 2.05 -48.68
C SER A 192 13.34 0.80 -47.79
N LEU A 193 12.80 0.91 -46.56
CA LEU A 193 12.66 -0.19 -45.61
C LEU A 193 11.33 -0.94 -45.77
N LEU A 194 10.33 -0.31 -46.39
CA LEU A 194 9.03 -0.89 -46.71
C LEU A 194 8.98 -1.20 -48.23
N PRO A 195 9.06 -2.47 -48.66
CA PRO A 195 8.91 -2.81 -50.08
C PRO A 195 7.47 -2.56 -50.55
N ASP A 196 7.31 -1.89 -51.69
CA ASP A 196 6.02 -1.59 -52.30
C ASP A 196 5.17 -2.87 -52.47
N SER A 197 3.99 -2.90 -51.85
CA SER A 197 3.13 -4.09 -51.72
C SER A 197 2.55 -4.61 -53.04
N ASP A 198 2.67 -3.85 -54.12
CA ASP A 198 1.81 -3.99 -55.29
C ASP A 198 2.46 -4.79 -56.44
N GLN A 199 3.73 -5.19 -56.33
CA GLN A 199 4.42 -6.00 -57.36
C GLN A 199 5.34 -7.11 -56.81
N ALA A 200 4.78 -8.10 -56.10
CA ALA A 200 5.44 -9.39 -55.91
C ALA A 200 4.43 -10.57 -55.90
N SER A 201 4.35 -11.32 -57.01
CA SER A 201 3.55 -12.55 -57.07
C SER A 201 4.25 -13.71 -56.35
N VAL A 202 3.45 -14.60 -55.73
CA VAL A 202 3.92 -15.86 -55.10
C VAL A 202 4.86 -16.63 -56.02
N GLY A 203 6.11 -16.89 -55.60
CA GLY A 203 6.93 -17.85 -56.36
C GLY A 203 8.45 -17.92 -56.21
N ASP A 204 9.12 -17.36 -55.21
CA ASP A 204 10.46 -17.85 -54.83
C ASP A 204 10.83 -17.58 -53.36
N GLN A 205 11.64 -18.45 -52.74
CA GLN A 205 12.07 -18.37 -51.33
C GLN A 205 13.60 -18.46 -51.17
N SER A 206 14.37 -17.89 -52.10
CA SER A 206 15.84 -17.84 -52.02
C SER A 206 16.45 -16.47 -52.31
N ALA A 207 15.80 -15.38 -51.87
CA ALA A 207 16.28 -14.01 -52.06
C ALA A 207 16.15 -13.15 -50.79
N VAL A 208 16.94 -13.47 -49.76
CA VAL A 208 17.33 -12.49 -48.72
C VAL A 208 18.72 -11.97 -49.13
N PRO A 209 18.86 -10.73 -49.62
CA PRO A 209 20.17 -10.16 -49.91
C PRO A 209 20.96 -10.01 -48.61
N SER A 210 22.13 -10.64 -48.52
CA SER A 210 23.03 -10.48 -47.39
C SER A 210 23.73 -9.12 -47.46
N ILE A 211 23.07 -8.05 -46.99
CA ILE A 211 23.68 -6.72 -46.78
C ILE A 211 24.50 -6.72 -45.48
N ILE A 212 25.29 -7.78 -45.30
CA ILE A 212 26.30 -7.99 -44.27
C ILE A 212 27.44 -8.73 -44.98
N THR A 213 28.66 -8.19 -44.86
CA THR A 213 29.92 -8.54 -45.57
C THR A 213 30.13 -7.91 -46.97
N ASP A 214 31.40 -7.53 -47.19
CA ASP A 214 32.11 -7.30 -48.45
C ASP A 214 31.80 -6.09 -49.36
N GLN A 215 32.00 -4.87 -48.82
CA GLN A 215 32.78 -3.81 -49.48
C GLN A 215 33.77 -3.19 -48.45
N PRO A 216 34.91 -2.60 -48.87
CA PRO A 216 36.08 -2.37 -48.00
C PRO A 216 35.99 -1.10 -47.14
N MET A 217 36.97 -0.93 -46.24
CA MET A 217 37.10 0.25 -45.38
C MET A 217 37.13 1.56 -46.19
N LEU A 218 36.23 2.49 -45.86
CA LEU A 218 36.39 3.90 -46.17
C LEU A 218 37.24 4.55 -45.07
N GLU A 219 38.50 4.83 -45.37
CA GLU A 219 39.36 5.65 -44.52
C GLU A 219 38.82 7.09 -44.51
N LEU A 220 38.48 7.60 -43.32
CA LEU A 220 38.10 9.00 -43.13
C LEU A 220 39.32 9.79 -42.67
N GLU A 221 39.84 10.65 -43.54
CA GLU A 221 40.93 11.57 -43.19
C GLU A 221 40.50 12.55 -42.09
N PRO A 222 41.41 12.93 -41.17
CA PRO A 222 41.15 13.98 -40.20
C PRO A 222 41.07 15.36 -40.90
N PRO A 223 40.23 16.30 -40.41
CA PRO A 223 40.01 17.58 -41.07
C PRO A 223 41.27 18.47 -41.09
N PRO A 224 41.53 19.20 -42.19
CA PRO A 224 42.73 20.01 -42.33
C PRO A 224 42.70 21.25 -41.42
N ILE A 225 43.73 21.39 -40.58
CA ILE A 225 43.99 22.60 -39.78
C ILE A 225 44.57 23.68 -40.70
N GLN A 226 43.88 24.81 -40.86
CA GLN A 226 44.44 26.00 -41.51
C GLN A 226 45.10 26.93 -40.47
N PRO A 227 46.36 27.38 -40.66
CA PRO A 227 47.00 28.36 -39.79
C PRO A 227 46.45 29.77 -39.98
N LEU A 228 46.56 30.61 -38.94
CA LEU A 228 46.58 32.06 -39.14
C LEU A 228 47.95 32.48 -39.67
N GLU A 229 48.01 33.36 -40.66
CA GLU A 229 49.10 34.34 -40.74
C GLU A 229 48.65 35.65 -41.44
N ASN A 230 49.53 36.65 -41.45
CA ASN A 230 49.17 38.05 -41.68
C ASN A 230 48.97 38.42 -43.16
N GLY A 231 48.16 39.46 -43.40
CA GLY A 231 47.85 39.93 -44.75
C GLY A 231 48.78 41.02 -45.29
N THR A 232 48.80 41.10 -46.63
CA THR A 232 49.21 42.21 -47.49
C THR A 232 48.20 42.22 -48.66
N SER A 233 47.31 43.21 -48.77
CA SER A 233 47.51 44.48 -49.48
C SER A 233 47.74 44.34 -50.99
N GLU A 234 46.74 44.78 -51.78
CA GLU A 234 46.86 45.31 -53.15
C GLU A 234 47.40 44.34 -54.24
N THR A 235 46.64 44.03 -55.28
CA THR A 235 46.32 44.90 -56.44
C THR A 235 45.33 44.15 -57.36
N GLU A 236 44.50 44.76 -58.21
CA GLU A 236 44.12 46.17 -58.41
C GLU A 236 42.72 46.22 -59.07
N ASP A 237 41.92 47.25 -58.78
CA ASP A 237 40.65 47.52 -59.47
C ASP A 237 40.87 48.18 -60.84
N ALA A 238 39.96 47.91 -61.79
CA ALA A 238 39.83 48.67 -63.04
C ALA A 238 38.35 48.99 -63.33
N MET A 239 37.89 50.15 -62.85
CA MET A 239 36.51 50.61 -63.01
C MET A 239 36.23 51.23 -64.39
N ASP A 240 35.22 50.69 -65.11
CA ASP A 240 34.32 51.42 -66.04
C ASP A 240 35.02 52.15 -67.24
N PRO A 241 34.35 52.94 -68.11
CA PRO A 241 32.91 53.04 -68.40
C PRO A 241 32.50 52.96 -69.89
N GLN A 242 31.24 52.54 -70.10
CA GLN A 242 30.29 52.97 -71.15
C GLN A 242 30.58 52.84 -72.67
N LYS A 243 29.59 52.19 -73.34
CA LYS A 243 29.00 52.50 -74.67
C LYS A 243 29.88 52.40 -75.93
N GLN A 244 29.52 51.45 -76.81
CA GLN A 244 28.67 51.75 -77.98
C GLN A 244 28.08 50.47 -78.61
N ALA A 245 27.12 50.64 -79.52
CA ALA A 245 26.59 49.61 -80.42
C ALA A 245 27.57 49.40 -81.63
N PRO A 246 27.43 48.38 -82.52
CA PRO A 246 26.18 47.91 -83.12
C PRO A 246 26.04 46.38 -83.33
N SER A 247 25.01 46.02 -84.11
CA SER A 247 24.81 44.78 -84.89
C SER A 247 25.94 44.55 -85.92
N GLU A 248 26.02 43.50 -86.76
CA GLU A 248 25.07 42.49 -87.31
C GLU A 248 25.78 41.10 -87.31
N GLN A 249 25.25 39.93 -87.72
CA GLN A 249 24.61 39.42 -88.96
C GLN A 249 24.14 37.96 -88.67
N GLN A 250 23.25 37.25 -89.39
CA GLN A 250 22.23 37.46 -90.45
C GLN A 250 21.23 36.27 -90.31
N GLU A 251 19.94 36.28 -90.71
CA GLU A 251 19.38 36.35 -92.08
C GLU A 251 19.86 35.22 -93.02
N GLN A 252 19.10 34.66 -93.97
CA GLN A 252 17.73 34.86 -94.52
C GLN A 252 17.06 33.46 -94.67
N GLY A 253 15.79 33.25 -95.00
CA GLY A 253 14.61 34.06 -95.41
C GLY A 253 13.49 33.02 -95.69
N GLU A 254 12.17 33.24 -95.76
CA GLU A 254 11.27 34.19 -96.46
C GLU A 254 9.89 33.45 -96.47
N ALA A 255 8.68 34.02 -96.58
CA ALA A 255 8.23 35.41 -96.58
C ALA A 255 6.69 35.50 -96.29
N MET A 256 6.28 36.63 -95.67
CA MET A 256 5.11 37.50 -95.98
C MET A 256 3.64 36.98 -96.10
N GLU A 257 2.59 37.77 -95.77
CA GLU A 257 2.43 38.95 -94.88
C GLU A 257 0.93 39.33 -94.67
N GLY A 258 0.62 40.04 -93.58
CA GLY A 258 -0.62 40.84 -93.37
C GLY A 258 -1.83 40.12 -92.74
N VAL A 259 -2.77 40.76 -92.04
CA VAL A 259 -2.97 42.18 -91.61
C VAL A 259 -4.17 42.20 -90.61
N GLU A 260 -4.42 43.11 -89.63
CA GLU A 260 -3.92 44.47 -89.31
C GLU A 260 -3.90 44.81 -87.77
N THR A 261 -4.02 46.12 -87.45
CA THR A 261 -4.06 46.91 -86.17
C THR A 261 -5.34 46.73 -85.30
N ASN A 262 -5.63 47.31 -84.10
CA ASN A 262 -4.97 48.05 -82.98
C ASN A 262 -6.03 48.20 -81.78
N ASP A 263 -5.94 48.96 -80.65
CA ASP A 263 -4.98 49.96 -80.07
C ASP A 263 -5.09 50.18 -78.52
N MET A 264 -4.10 50.92 -77.97
CA MET A 264 -4.05 51.88 -76.82
C MET A 264 -4.70 51.70 -75.41
N ALA A 265 -3.82 51.96 -74.41
CA ALA A 265 -4.00 52.70 -73.12
C ALA A 265 -4.47 51.98 -71.81
N GLY A 266 -3.68 52.17 -70.74
CA GLY A 266 -3.99 51.85 -69.33
C GLY A 266 -2.72 51.56 -68.47
N GLU A 267 -2.60 52.15 -67.27
CA GLU A 267 -1.40 52.05 -66.42
C GLU A 267 -1.62 51.33 -65.07
N ALA A 268 -0.58 50.64 -64.61
CA ALA A 268 -0.02 50.55 -63.24
C ALA A 268 -0.84 50.14 -61.98
N GLU A 269 -0.04 49.68 -61.00
CA GLU A 269 -0.30 49.39 -59.57
C GLU A 269 -1.15 48.18 -59.14
N VAL A 270 -0.87 47.74 -57.91
CA VAL A 270 -1.28 46.47 -57.30
C VAL A 270 -2.25 46.73 -56.15
N ALA A 271 -3.23 45.84 -55.99
CA ALA A 271 -4.48 46.13 -55.28
C ALA A 271 -4.35 46.45 -53.78
N ALA A 272 -5.09 47.48 -53.34
CA ALA A 272 -5.46 47.73 -51.95
C ALA A 272 -6.89 48.30 -51.82
N ILE A 273 -7.71 47.65 -50.98
CA ILE A 273 -8.81 48.24 -50.17
C ILE A 273 -10.11 48.78 -50.86
N SER A 274 -11.20 48.00 -50.71
CA SER A 274 -12.62 48.41 -50.47
C SER A 274 -13.56 48.97 -51.58
N GLY A 275 -14.89 48.93 -51.29
CA GLY A 275 -15.99 49.64 -52.00
C GLY A 275 -16.88 48.74 -52.89
N GLN A 276 -18.03 48.20 -52.44
CA GLN A 276 -19.40 48.78 -52.26
C GLN A 276 -20.22 49.12 -53.54
N VAL A 277 -21.44 48.57 -53.62
CA VAL A 277 -22.55 48.96 -54.53
C VAL A 277 -23.90 48.61 -53.85
N GLN A 278 -25.05 49.30 -54.03
CA GLN A 278 -25.35 50.73 -53.82
C GLN A 278 -26.88 50.98 -53.81
N GLY A 279 -27.42 51.64 -52.77
CA GLY A 279 -28.78 52.26 -52.75
C GLY A 279 -30.01 51.32 -52.84
N PRO A 280 -31.25 51.85 -52.82
CA PRO A 280 -31.64 53.26 -52.65
C PRO A 280 -32.22 53.58 -51.25
N SER A 281 -32.68 54.82 -51.06
CA SER A 281 -33.42 55.33 -49.90
C SER A 281 -34.90 55.61 -50.24
N ASP A 282 -35.78 55.74 -49.23
CA ASP A 282 -36.44 57.01 -48.88
C ASP A 282 -37.49 56.88 -47.74
N ASP A 283 -37.78 58.02 -47.11
CA ASP A 283 -38.91 58.43 -46.24
C ASP A 283 -39.11 58.00 -44.75
N GLU A 284 -39.47 59.06 -43.97
CA GLU A 284 -40.13 59.18 -42.65
C GLU A 284 -39.53 58.51 -41.38
N ALA A 285 -39.45 59.17 -40.20
CA ALA A 285 -39.70 60.58 -39.79
C ALA A 285 -38.89 60.94 -38.50
N ALA A 286 -38.95 62.20 -38.03
CA ALA A 286 -38.03 62.78 -37.01
C ALA A 286 -38.72 63.43 -35.78
N LYS A 287 -37.90 64.00 -34.86
CA LYS A 287 -38.15 64.65 -33.52
C LYS A 287 -37.94 63.72 -32.31
N GLU A 288 -37.52 64.14 -31.10
CA GLU A 288 -37.08 65.43 -30.48
C GLU A 288 -36.33 65.06 -29.14
N GLN A 289 -35.44 65.81 -28.47
CA GLN A 289 -34.48 66.92 -28.76
C GLN A 289 -33.62 67.21 -27.47
N GLU A 290 -32.61 68.09 -27.55
CA GLU A 290 -31.95 68.85 -26.45
C GLU A 290 -30.86 68.19 -25.55
N SER A 291 -30.16 69.06 -24.81
CA SER A 291 -29.02 68.90 -23.89
C SER A 291 -28.96 70.17 -22.99
N PRO A 292 -27.99 70.37 -22.07
CA PRO A 292 -27.09 69.48 -21.32
C PRO A 292 -27.35 69.61 -19.78
N ALA A 293 -26.39 69.27 -18.91
CA ALA A 293 -25.91 70.08 -17.74
C ALA A 293 -25.47 69.30 -16.46
N ASP A 294 -24.61 69.99 -15.69
CA ASP A 294 -24.34 69.99 -14.24
C ASP A 294 -23.73 68.79 -13.47
N ILE A 295 -22.53 69.07 -12.93
CA ILE A 295 -21.95 68.50 -11.70
C ILE A 295 -21.97 69.63 -10.64
N PRO A 296 -22.34 69.34 -9.38
CA PRO A 296 -21.57 69.93 -8.26
C PRO A 296 -21.42 68.98 -7.05
N ASN A 297 -20.47 69.16 -6.12
CA ASN A 297 -19.10 69.73 -6.13
C ASN A 297 -18.41 69.34 -4.78
N GLY A 298 -17.08 69.51 -4.65
CA GLY A 298 -16.30 69.34 -3.40
C GLY A 298 -15.02 68.52 -3.63
N GLU A 299 -13.82 69.08 -3.82
CA GLU A 299 -12.99 69.96 -2.94
C GLU A 299 -12.40 69.22 -1.72
N GLY A 300 -11.09 69.23 -1.40
CA GLY A 300 -9.88 69.79 -2.05
C GLY A 300 -8.77 68.73 -2.25
N ALA A 301 -7.61 68.98 -2.86
CA ALA A 301 -6.64 70.09 -2.73
C ALA A 301 -5.92 70.11 -1.35
N ASP A 302 -4.58 70.17 -1.22
CA ASP A 302 -3.55 70.19 -2.29
C ASP A 302 -2.12 69.80 -1.81
N LEU A 303 -1.24 69.53 -2.80
CA LEU A 303 0.23 69.70 -2.89
C LEU A 303 1.21 69.60 -1.67
N SER A 304 2.16 68.66 -1.81
CA SER A 304 3.64 68.83 -1.69
C SER A 304 4.37 69.15 -0.36
N VAL A 305 5.50 68.44 -0.11
CA VAL A 305 6.68 68.92 0.67
C VAL A 305 7.98 68.30 0.06
N PRO A 306 9.07 69.07 -0.14
CA PRO A 306 10.37 68.57 -0.63
C PRO A 306 11.45 68.35 0.48
N THR A 307 12.72 68.22 0.08
CA THR A 307 13.84 67.57 0.82
C THR A 307 14.72 68.47 1.73
N GLU A 308 15.50 67.78 2.60
CA GLU A 308 16.81 68.14 3.20
C GLU A 308 16.92 69.21 4.30
N GLY A 309 17.84 68.98 5.28
CA GLY A 309 18.32 70.00 6.23
C GLY A 309 18.72 69.52 7.65
N ASP A 310 19.93 68.97 7.82
CA ASP A 310 20.68 68.89 9.11
C ASP A 310 21.60 70.15 9.21
N PRO A 311 22.01 70.73 10.38
CA PRO A 311 22.98 70.06 11.29
C PRO A 311 23.02 70.46 12.81
N ASP A 312 23.37 69.47 13.65
CA ASP A 312 24.40 69.49 14.74
C ASP A 312 24.25 70.36 16.06
N ARG A 313 24.86 69.83 17.15
CA ARG A 313 25.35 70.46 18.43
C ARG A 313 24.55 70.45 19.75
N SER A 314 24.64 69.31 20.44
CA SER A 314 25.25 69.11 21.79
C SER A 314 25.12 70.15 22.93
N ALA A 315 24.64 69.70 24.12
CA ALA A 315 25.41 69.67 25.40
C ALA A 315 24.65 69.00 26.58
N GLU A 316 25.38 68.20 27.37
CA GLU A 316 25.42 67.99 28.85
C GLU A 316 24.21 68.33 29.79
N GLU A 317 24.02 67.72 30.98
CA GLU A 317 24.35 66.38 31.55
C GLU A 317 23.68 66.24 32.97
N ASN A 318 23.57 65.01 33.50
CA ASN A 318 23.26 64.56 34.89
C ASN A 318 21.83 64.09 35.26
N GLY A 319 21.77 63.07 36.14
CA GLY A 319 20.56 62.37 36.60
C GLY A 319 20.01 62.87 37.95
N SER A 320 19.13 62.15 38.66
CA SER A 320 18.61 60.77 38.50
C SER A 320 17.28 60.59 39.28
N VAL A 321 16.58 59.45 39.12
CA VAL A 321 15.74 58.70 40.12
C VAL A 321 14.79 57.71 39.40
N THR A 322 14.26 56.74 40.15
CA THR A 322 13.70 55.43 39.77
C THR A 322 12.40 55.35 38.94
N GLN A 323 12.46 54.47 37.93
CA GLN A 323 11.49 53.42 37.52
C GLN A 323 10.17 53.72 36.76
N ALA A 324 9.95 52.83 35.78
CA ALA A 324 8.70 52.30 35.21
C ALA A 324 7.90 53.14 34.19
N PRO A 325 8.03 52.79 32.90
CA PRO A 325 6.87 52.63 32.03
C PRO A 325 6.85 51.29 31.27
N ASN A 326 5.68 50.96 30.70
CA ASN A 326 5.43 49.84 29.80
C ASN A 326 5.34 50.38 28.35
N PRO A 327 5.85 49.68 27.31
CA PRO A 327 5.02 49.49 26.12
C PRO A 327 5.21 48.10 25.44
N ALA A 328 4.64 47.94 24.24
CA ALA A 328 4.31 46.65 23.63
C ALA A 328 5.19 46.22 22.44
N ILE A 329 5.43 44.91 22.35
CA ILE A 329 5.59 44.10 21.11
C ILE A 329 6.58 44.66 20.06
N THR A 330 7.85 44.79 20.46
CA THR A 330 9.01 44.67 19.55
C THR A 330 10.18 43.99 20.26
N ASP A 331 10.00 42.76 20.75
CA ASP A 331 11.15 41.92 21.14
C ASP A 331 10.78 40.44 21.30
N LEU A 332 11.37 39.57 20.48
CA LEU A 332 11.52 38.12 20.72
C LEU A 332 12.55 37.47 19.77
N ALA A 333 13.45 38.28 19.21
CA ALA A 333 14.45 37.87 18.22
C ALA A 333 15.90 38.05 18.70
N GLU A 334 16.12 38.31 20.00
CA GLU A 334 17.47 38.43 20.56
C GLU A 334 17.53 38.05 22.06
N ARG A 335 17.20 36.78 22.39
CA ARG A 335 17.35 36.31 23.79
C ARG A 335 17.58 34.81 24.01
N GLU A 336 18.61 34.26 23.36
CA GLU A 336 19.43 33.19 23.99
C GLU A 336 20.86 33.14 23.41
N ALA A 337 21.53 34.29 23.44
CA ALA A 337 22.97 34.41 23.30
C ALA A 337 23.55 35.10 24.56
N ASN A 338 24.79 34.76 24.91
CA ASN A 338 25.56 35.25 26.06
C ASN A 338 25.20 34.68 27.45
N SER A 339 25.58 33.42 27.67
CA SER A 339 26.23 33.03 28.93
C SER A 339 27.46 32.14 28.68
N GLU A 340 28.56 32.74 28.22
CA GLU A 340 29.89 32.17 28.47
C GLU A 340 30.18 32.32 29.98
N THR A 341 30.79 31.37 30.69
CA THR A 341 32.15 30.85 30.48
C THR A 341 32.39 29.63 31.40
N ALA A 342 33.51 28.92 31.16
CA ALA A 342 34.08 27.83 31.98
C ALA A 342 33.32 26.47 31.97
N SER A 343 33.99 25.33 31.84
CA SER A 343 35.41 25.08 31.50
C SER A 343 35.68 23.62 31.11
N GLN A 344 36.57 23.42 30.12
CA GLN A 344 37.29 22.15 29.81
C GLN A 344 36.42 20.96 29.33
N SER A 345 36.91 20.04 28.50
CA SER A 345 38.03 20.09 27.54
C SER A 345 37.93 18.91 26.55
N ASN A 346 38.00 19.19 25.24
CA ASN A 346 38.58 18.38 24.15
C ASN A 346 38.13 18.97 22.80
N GLY A 347 39.07 19.21 21.88
CA GLY A 347 38.81 19.85 20.58
C GLY A 347 38.75 18.86 19.42
N GLY A 348 38.07 19.25 18.34
CA GLY A 348 38.01 18.48 17.09
C GLY A 348 36.61 18.41 16.48
N SER A 349 36.05 19.56 16.09
CA SER A 349 34.71 19.62 15.48
C SER A 349 34.67 18.98 14.10
N THR A 350 33.62 18.21 13.85
CA THR A 350 33.13 17.92 12.50
C THR A 350 32.24 19.08 12.04
N HIS A 351 32.28 19.40 10.74
CA HIS A 351 31.31 20.29 10.12
C HIS A 351 31.02 19.82 8.69
N ALA A 352 29.78 19.99 8.24
CA ALA A 352 29.32 19.47 6.96
C ALA A 352 29.46 20.46 5.79
N MET A 353 29.47 19.89 4.59
CA MET A 353 29.34 20.49 3.24
C MET A 353 30.60 21.00 2.50
N MET A 354 30.53 20.79 1.18
CA MET A 354 31.37 21.30 0.08
C MET A 354 32.86 20.93 0.05
N THR A 355 33.16 19.76 -0.52
CA THR A 355 34.53 19.32 -0.86
C THR A 355 35.01 19.83 -2.23
N ARG A 356 35.92 20.82 -2.26
CA ARG A 356 36.97 21.04 -3.29
C ARG A 356 37.90 22.18 -2.82
N ARG A 357 39.22 22.17 -2.99
CA ARG A 357 40.23 21.11 -3.25
C ARG A 357 41.62 21.76 -3.14
N ARG A 358 42.55 21.26 -2.31
CA ARG A 358 44.01 21.37 -2.57
C ARG A 358 44.85 20.51 -1.62
N ALA A 359 45.65 19.62 -2.21
CA ALA A 359 46.92 19.17 -1.61
C ALA A 359 48.01 20.24 -1.89
N ARG A 360 49.19 20.10 -1.27
CA ARG A 360 50.27 21.10 -1.34
C ARG A 360 51.14 20.99 -2.61
N SER A 361 51.77 22.12 -2.94
CA SER A 361 52.80 22.40 -3.95
C SER A 361 54.13 21.65 -3.69
N PRO A 362 55.25 21.83 -4.47
CA PRO A 362 55.49 22.78 -5.56
C PRO A 362 56.26 22.29 -6.82
N ALA A 363 56.16 23.07 -7.90
CA ALA A 363 57.16 23.23 -8.99
C ALA A 363 56.91 24.58 -9.71
N GLU A 364 57.81 25.03 -10.59
CA GLU A 364 57.85 26.40 -11.13
C GLU A 364 57.35 26.57 -12.59
N ARG A 365 57.02 27.82 -12.95
CA ARG A 365 57.05 28.50 -14.29
C ARG A 365 57.00 27.60 -15.55
N SER A 366 56.12 27.85 -16.53
CA SER A 366 56.05 29.13 -17.27
C SER A 366 54.75 29.31 -18.12
N ASP A 367 54.80 30.21 -19.10
CA ASP A 367 53.71 30.91 -19.80
C ASP A 367 52.65 30.10 -20.60
N ARG A 368 51.45 30.73 -20.68
CA ARG A 368 50.47 30.75 -21.79
C ARG A 368 50.10 29.42 -22.49
N THR A 369 48.89 28.95 -22.22
CA THR A 369 48.11 28.07 -23.11
C THR A 369 46.65 28.56 -23.21
N PRO A 370 45.95 28.30 -24.34
CA PRO A 370 44.55 28.72 -24.55
C PRO A 370 43.54 27.79 -23.87
N SER A 371 42.25 28.14 -24.00
CA SER A 371 41.10 27.45 -23.39
C SER A 371 41.07 25.93 -23.61
N PRO A 372 40.73 25.12 -22.59
CA PRO A 372 40.57 23.68 -22.75
C PRO A 372 39.27 23.32 -23.49
N SER A 373 39.34 22.31 -24.36
CA SER A 373 38.20 21.70 -25.04
C SER A 373 37.16 21.11 -24.07
N PRO A 374 35.88 20.96 -24.46
CA PRO A 374 34.91 20.20 -23.68
C PRO A 374 35.36 18.74 -23.53
N SER A 375 35.24 18.20 -22.32
CA SER A 375 35.66 16.84 -21.98
C SER A 375 34.64 15.79 -22.39
N ASP A 376 35.11 14.66 -22.92
CA ASP A 376 34.28 13.48 -23.21
C ASP A 376 33.44 13.06 -22.00
N SER A 377 32.11 13.03 -22.16
CA SER A 377 31.15 12.62 -21.12
C SER A 377 29.85 12.10 -21.74
N ALA A 378 29.98 11.28 -22.79
CA ALA A 378 28.86 10.62 -23.44
C ALA A 378 29.27 9.26 -24.05
N SER A 379 29.72 8.31 -23.22
CA SER A 379 29.79 6.90 -23.61
C SER A 379 28.40 6.23 -23.56
N ALA A 380 27.39 6.90 -24.11
CA ALA A 380 26.25 6.19 -24.69
C ALA A 380 26.77 5.42 -25.91
N PRO A 381 26.20 4.25 -26.26
CA PRO A 381 26.50 3.64 -27.54
C PRO A 381 26.17 4.63 -28.66
N VAL A 382 26.98 4.66 -29.73
CA VAL A 382 26.69 5.48 -30.90
C VAL A 382 25.33 5.05 -31.45
N VAL A 383 24.32 5.89 -31.24
CA VAL A 383 22.97 5.68 -31.76
C VAL A 383 23.10 5.62 -33.28
N HIS A 384 22.79 4.46 -33.85
CA HIS A 384 22.89 4.25 -35.31
C HIS A 384 22.09 5.35 -36.03
N PRO A 385 22.58 5.94 -37.14
CA PRO A 385 21.94 7.13 -37.73
C PRO A 385 20.44 7.03 -37.99
N TRP A 386 19.91 5.83 -38.28
CA TRP A 386 18.47 5.55 -38.41
C TRP A 386 17.63 5.76 -37.13
N PHE A 387 18.25 5.83 -35.95
CA PHE A 387 17.57 6.12 -34.68
C PHE A 387 17.85 7.55 -34.18
N ILE A 388 18.50 8.39 -35.00
CA ILE A 388 18.66 9.82 -34.73
C ILE A 388 17.50 10.53 -35.44
N PRO A 389 16.61 11.26 -34.72
CA PRO A 389 15.50 11.96 -35.36
C PRO A 389 16.03 13.06 -36.29
N PRO A 390 15.37 13.32 -37.43
CA PRO A 390 15.83 14.33 -38.39
C PRO A 390 15.86 15.71 -37.75
N SER A 391 16.84 16.54 -38.10
CA SER A 391 17.05 17.85 -37.46
C SER A 391 15.88 18.83 -37.65
N SER A 392 15.00 18.58 -38.62
CA SER A 392 13.72 19.27 -38.84
C SER A 392 12.65 18.97 -37.78
N SER A 393 12.75 17.84 -37.05
CA SER A 393 11.80 17.47 -35.98
C SER A 393 12.17 18.08 -34.62
N LEU A 394 13.36 18.67 -34.51
CA LEU A 394 13.86 19.29 -33.28
C LEU A 394 13.35 20.74 -33.20
N ALA A 395 12.47 21.01 -32.25
CA ALA A 395 11.96 22.36 -32.02
C ALA A 395 13.09 23.33 -31.61
N ASP A 396 13.00 24.58 -32.07
CA ASP A 396 13.93 25.64 -31.66
C ASP A 396 13.83 25.88 -30.15
N ARG A 397 14.80 25.31 -29.42
CA ARG A 397 14.98 25.42 -27.98
C ARG A 397 15.20 26.86 -27.52
N ASP A 398 15.85 27.68 -28.35
CA ASP A 398 16.26 29.03 -27.96
C ASP A 398 15.24 30.08 -28.43
N ILE A 399 14.22 29.67 -29.20
CA ILE A 399 13.01 30.43 -29.58
C ILE A 399 13.35 31.80 -30.21
N GLY A 400 14.29 31.79 -31.16
CA GLY A 400 14.80 32.97 -31.84
C GLY A 400 15.65 33.92 -30.97
N LEU A 401 15.91 33.62 -29.69
CA LEU A 401 16.83 34.40 -28.86
C LEU A 401 18.29 34.05 -29.16
N PRO A 402 19.24 34.99 -29.00
CA PRO A 402 20.67 34.67 -28.98
C PRO A 402 20.97 33.60 -27.91
N ALA A 403 21.78 32.60 -28.23
CA ALA A 403 21.99 31.42 -27.36
C ALA A 403 22.42 31.76 -25.92
N HIS A 404 23.17 32.86 -25.72
CA HIS A 404 23.52 33.38 -24.39
C HIS A 404 22.30 33.90 -23.61
N GLU A 405 21.41 34.64 -24.28
CA GLU A 405 20.19 35.18 -23.68
C GLU A 405 19.15 34.10 -23.43
N ALA A 406 19.04 33.10 -24.32
CA ALA A 406 18.22 31.90 -24.11
C ALA A 406 18.67 31.10 -22.87
N GLU A 407 19.99 30.94 -22.69
CA GLU A 407 20.60 30.26 -21.55
C GLU A 407 20.34 31.00 -20.22
N GLU A 408 20.54 32.33 -20.17
CA GLU A 408 20.20 33.13 -18.99
C GLU A 408 18.69 33.15 -18.71
N THR A 409 17.85 33.26 -19.75
CA THR A 409 16.39 33.20 -19.63
C THR A 409 15.93 31.87 -19.05
N ARG A 410 16.51 30.74 -19.50
CA ARG A 410 16.27 29.41 -18.93
C ARG A 410 16.63 29.33 -17.45
N LYS A 411 17.79 29.84 -17.03
CA LYS A 411 18.21 29.86 -15.62
C LYS A 411 17.26 30.67 -14.75
N LEU A 412 16.93 31.89 -15.16
CA LEU A 412 16.02 32.80 -14.44
C LEU A 412 14.61 32.21 -14.33
N LEU A 413 14.09 31.63 -15.42
CA LEU A 413 12.76 31.02 -15.44
C LEU A 413 12.71 29.73 -14.60
N PHE A 414 13.78 28.93 -14.58
CA PHE A 414 13.90 27.76 -13.71
C PHE A 414 13.90 28.15 -12.22
N GLN A 415 14.67 29.18 -11.83
CA GLN A 415 14.66 29.73 -10.47
C GLN A 415 13.29 30.31 -10.09
N TYR A 416 12.63 31.02 -11.01
CA TYR A 416 11.26 31.51 -10.81
C TYR A 416 10.28 30.36 -10.58
N VAL A 417 10.29 29.31 -11.41
CA VAL A 417 9.44 28.13 -11.25
C VAL A 417 9.66 27.45 -9.90
N GLN A 418 10.92 27.25 -9.47
CA GLN A 418 11.23 26.69 -8.15
C GLN A 418 10.67 27.53 -6.99
N LYS A 419 10.87 28.85 -7.03
CA LYS A 419 10.33 29.78 -6.02
C LYS A 419 8.80 29.77 -6.02
N GLN A 420 8.19 29.77 -7.19
CA GLN A 420 6.74 29.81 -7.37
C GLN A 420 6.07 28.49 -6.93
N GLU A 421 6.71 27.33 -7.14
CA GLU A 421 6.25 26.06 -6.55
C GLU A 421 6.23 26.11 -5.02
N GLN A 422 7.26 26.68 -4.40
CA GLN A 422 7.33 26.77 -2.94
C GLN A 422 6.27 27.73 -2.37
N ILE A 423 5.94 28.82 -3.08
CA ILE A 423 4.83 29.72 -2.75
C ILE A 423 3.49 28.97 -2.84
N VAL A 424 3.26 28.23 -3.92
CA VAL A 424 2.04 27.41 -4.11
C VAL A 424 1.88 26.37 -3.00
N ARG A 425 2.94 25.61 -2.66
CA ARG A 425 2.92 24.63 -1.55
C ARG A 425 2.60 25.30 -0.19
N SER A 426 3.13 26.51 0.03
CA SER A 426 2.89 27.26 1.27
C SER A 426 1.43 27.74 1.37
N LEU A 427 0.86 28.23 0.26
CA LEU A 427 -0.56 28.61 0.17
C LEU A 427 -1.50 27.40 0.29
N GLU A 428 -1.13 26.23 -0.25
CA GLU A 428 -1.89 24.98 -0.10
C GLU A 428 -1.96 24.53 1.37
N SER A 429 -0.83 24.59 2.08
CA SER A 429 -0.76 24.27 3.51
C SER A 429 -1.59 25.26 4.36
N LEU A 430 -1.45 26.56 4.10
CA LEU A 430 -2.24 27.61 4.77
C LEU A 430 -3.74 27.42 4.54
N HIS A 431 -4.16 27.22 3.29
CA HIS A 431 -5.56 27.04 2.92
C HIS A 431 -6.16 25.77 3.54
N ALA A 432 -5.42 24.65 3.53
CA ALA A 432 -5.84 23.40 4.18
C ALA A 432 -5.97 23.57 5.70
N GLY A 433 -5.06 24.32 6.34
CA GLY A 433 -5.13 24.68 7.75
C GLY A 433 -6.37 25.52 8.09
N LEU A 434 -6.64 26.57 7.32
CA LEU A 434 -7.81 27.43 7.48
C LEU A 434 -9.13 26.66 7.27
N GLN A 435 -9.23 25.84 6.21
CA GLN A 435 -10.39 24.96 6.01
C GLN A 435 -10.59 23.99 7.18
N LYS A 436 -9.52 23.39 7.70
CA LYS A 436 -9.60 22.46 8.84
C LYS A 436 -10.09 23.18 10.10
N ALA A 437 -9.56 24.38 10.37
CA ALA A 437 -10.01 25.21 11.49
C ALA A 437 -11.49 25.58 11.37
N ASP A 438 -11.95 25.98 10.18
CA ASP A 438 -13.34 26.38 9.98
C ASP A 438 -14.34 25.20 10.09
N ARG A 439 -13.97 24.02 9.59
CA ARG A 439 -14.78 22.79 9.80
C ARG A 439 -14.89 22.44 11.27
N LEU A 440 -13.76 22.31 11.99
CA LEU A 440 -13.75 21.97 13.42
C LEU A 440 -14.56 22.97 14.26
N ARG A 441 -14.49 24.26 13.90
CA ARG A 441 -15.29 25.33 14.51
C ARG A 441 -16.80 25.11 14.30
N HIS A 442 -17.22 24.82 13.06
CA HIS A 442 -18.62 24.51 12.76
C HIS A 442 -19.08 23.23 13.45
N ASP A 443 -18.24 22.20 13.53
CA ASP A 443 -18.58 20.90 14.13
C ASP A 443 -18.74 21.01 15.66
N VAL A 444 -17.85 21.72 16.35
CA VAL A 444 -17.99 22.02 17.79
C VAL A 444 -19.24 22.85 18.07
N TYR A 445 -19.49 23.89 17.27
CA TYR A 445 -20.68 24.75 17.44
C TYR A 445 -21.99 23.98 17.18
N ARG A 446 -22.02 23.11 16.17
CA ARG A 446 -23.15 22.21 15.89
C ARG A 446 -23.33 21.16 16.99
N GLY A 447 -22.26 20.57 17.51
CA GLY A 447 -22.30 19.60 18.60
C GLY A 447 -22.91 20.18 19.88
N CYS A 448 -22.43 21.36 20.32
CA CYS A 448 -22.98 22.07 21.47
C CYS A 448 -24.46 22.43 21.28
N LYS A 449 -24.87 22.76 20.05
CA LYS A 449 -26.28 23.03 19.73
C LYS A 449 -27.15 21.75 19.71
N ALA A 450 -26.60 20.64 19.22
CA ALA A 450 -27.30 19.35 19.16
C ALA A 450 -27.51 18.71 20.53
N GLU A 451 -26.56 18.87 21.46
CA GLU A 451 -26.68 18.40 22.86
C GLU A 451 -27.96 18.92 23.54
N GLY A 452 -28.32 20.19 23.29
CA GLY A 452 -29.54 20.80 23.82
C GLY A 452 -30.86 20.17 23.34
N HIS A 453 -30.83 19.31 22.33
CA HIS A 453 -32.01 18.73 21.65
C HIS A 453 -32.36 17.29 22.09
N LEU A 454 -31.70 16.76 23.13
CA LEU A 454 -32.08 15.48 23.74
C LEU A 454 -33.31 15.62 24.64
N VAL A 455 -34.31 14.77 24.42
CA VAL A 455 -35.52 14.65 25.26
C VAL A 455 -35.74 13.16 25.59
N PRO A 456 -36.09 12.78 26.84
CA PRO A 456 -36.33 11.39 27.20
C PRO A 456 -37.71 10.89 26.74
N ASP A 457 -37.78 9.71 26.10
CA ASP A 457 -39.04 9.06 25.62
C ASP A 457 -39.88 8.43 26.76
N GLY A 458 -39.82 8.99 27.97
CA GLY A 458 -40.51 8.45 29.17
C GLY A 458 -40.07 7.05 29.63
N LYS A 459 -39.16 6.38 28.91
CA LYS A 459 -38.67 5.00 29.17
C LYS A 459 -37.21 4.92 29.61
N GLY A 460 -36.48 6.04 29.64
CA GLY A 460 -35.10 6.14 30.10
C GLY A 460 -34.05 6.45 29.01
N ASP A 461 -34.37 6.19 27.74
CA ASP A 461 -33.51 6.58 26.61
C ASP A 461 -33.81 8.00 26.09
N MET A 462 -32.79 8.62 25.51
CA MET A 462 -32.78 10.00 25.03
C MET A 462 -32.78 10.04 23.49
N MET A 463 -33.72 10.77 22.88
CA MET A 463 -33.78 10.95 21.43
C MET A 463 -33.60 12.41 21.01
N THR A 464 -33.10 12.62 19.79
CA THR A 464 -33.05 13.92 19.11
C THR A 464 -34.36 14.23 18.39
N CYS A 465 -34.91 15.43 18.61
CA CYS A 465 -36.22 15.80 18.06
C CYS A 465 -36.12 16.25 16.59
N VAL A 466 -36.43 15.34 15.65
CA VAL A 466 -36.59 15.66 14.21
C VAL A 466 -38.05 16.05 13.93
N GLN A 467 -38.26 17.20 13.30
CA GLN A 467 -39.58 17.68 12.91
C GLN A 467 -40.22 16.76 11.85
N LYS A 468 -41.44 16.28 12.10
CA LYS A 468 -42.29 15.71 11.04
C LYS A 468 -42.99 16.83 10.27
N PRO A 469 -43.03 16.80 8.93
CA PRO A 469 -43.87 17.70 8.14
C PRO A 469 -45.37 17.41 8.37
N THR A 470 -46.21 18.36 7.97
CA THR A 470 -47.65 18.41 8.27
C THR A 470 -48.49 17.34 7.56
N SER A 471 -49.62 17.01 8.18
CA SER A 471 -50.54 15.95 7.76
C SER A 471 -51.52 16.37 6.66
N ILE A 472 -51.85 15.40 5.79
CA ILE A 472 -53.13 15.33 5.07
C ILE A 472 -53.80 14.00 5.47
N VAL A 473 -55.13 13.99 5.57
CA VAL A 473 -55.92 12.91 6.21
C VAL A 473 -56.84 12.22 5.21
N SER A 474 -56.89 10.89 5.22
CA SER A 474 -58.12 10.16 4.83
C SER A 474 -58.28 8.80 5.53
N SER A 475 -59.49 8.58 6.04
CA SER A 475 -60.19 7.29 6.27
C SER A 475 -59.41 6.00 6.60
N THR A 476 -59.43 5.67 7.89
CA THR A 476 -59.72 4.34 8.47
C THR A 476 -60.12 3.17 7.56
N SER A 477 -59.54 1.99 7.83
CA SER A 477 -60.28 0.71 7.87
C SER A 477 -59.61 -0.24 8.86
N THR A 478 -60.39 -1.00 9.63
CA THR A 478 -59.91 -1.82 10.76
C THR A 478 -59.98 -3.31 10.41
N ILE A 479 -58.86 -4.02 10.51
CA ILE A 479 -58.81 -5.49 10.54
C ILE A 479 -57.90 -5.94 11.70
N HIS A 480 -58.30 -6.98 12.41
CA HIS A 480 -57.55 -7.55 13.53
C HIS A 480 -56.21 -8.14 13.08
N LEU A 481 -55.16 -7.93 13.89
CA LEU A 481 -53.94 -8.74 13.87
C LEU A 481 -53.66 -9.27 15.27
N SER A 482 -53.65 -10.60 15.39
CA SER A 482 -53.15 -11.33 16.56
C SER A 482 -51.62 -11.23 16.65
N SER A 483 -51.08 -11.49 17.85
CA SER A 483 -49.67 -11.23 18.18
C SER A 483 -48.65 -11.91 17.26
N VAL A 484 -47.90 -11.11 16.51
CA VAL A 484 -46.57 -11.46 15.98
C VAL A 484 -45.57 -10.49 16.58
N ARG A 485 -44.65 -10.98 17.42
CA ARG A 485 -43.55 -10.17 17.97
C ARG A 485 -42.62 -9.76 16.83
N HIS A 486 -42.59 -8.47 16.52
CA HIS A 486 -41.59 -7.89 15.61
C HIS A 486 -40.44 -7.34 16.46
N ASP A 487 -39.37 -8.12 16.62
CA ASP A 487 -38.13 -7.63 17.19
C ASP A 487 -37.47 -6.66 16.18
N HIS A 488 -37.77 -5.38 16.33
CA HIS A 488 -37.17 -4.30 15.53
C HIS A 488 -35.72 -4.07 15.99
N ALA A 489 -34.81 -4.95 15.57
CA ALA A 489 -33.40 -4.61 15.52
C ALA A 489 -33.21 -3.44 14.54
N MET A 490 -32.77 -2.29 15.05
CA MET A 490 -32.35 -1.17 14.21
C MET A 490 -31.09 -1.60 13.45
N SER A 491 -31.24 -1.97 12.17
CA SER A 491 -30.13 -2.43 11.33
C SER A 491 -29.03 -1.36 11.29
N SER A 492 -27.93 -1.63 11.97
CA SER A 492 -26.72 -0.85 11.82
C SER A 492 -26.18 -0.98 10.39
N THR A 493 -25.46 0.03 9.93
CA THR A 493 -24.77 0.02 8.65
C THR A 493 -23.28 0.25 8.89
N ILE A 494 -22.43 -0.41 8.10
CA ILE A 494 -20.96 -0.30 8.17
C ILE A 494 -20.38 0.10 6.80
N PRO A 495 -19.17 0.67 6.74
CA PRO A 495 -18.48 0.88 5.47
C PRO A 495 -18.21 -0.46 4.77
N PHE A 496 -18.36 -0.50 3.45
CA PHE A 496 -18.18 -1.73 2.67
C PHE A 496 -16.76 -2.30 2.80
N ALA A 497 -15.70 -1.48 2.86
CA ALA A 497 -14.36 -1.97 3.14
C ALA A 497 -14.26 -2.70 4.51
N GLU A 498 -14.93 -2.19 5.54
CA GLU A 498 -14.98 -2.87 6.85
C GLU A 498 -15.72 -4.21 6.78
N TYR A 499 -16.79 -4.28 5.98
CA TYR A 499 -17.51 -5.53 5.68
C TYR A 499 -16.59 -6.60 5.05
N LEU A 500 -15.85 -6.24 3.99
CA LEU A 500 -14.93 -7.16 3.30
C LEU A 500 -13.89 -7.76 4.27
N PHE A 501 -13.25 -6.92 5.09
CA PHE A 501 -12.26 -7.39 6.05
C PHE A 501 -12.88 -8.19 7.21
N ARG A 502 -14.10 -7.86 7.66
CA ARG A 502 -14.82 -8.66 8.67
C ARG A 502 -15.18 -10.06 8.14
N ARG A 503 -15.56 -10.19 6.87
CA ARG A 503 -15.77 -11.49 6.20
C ARG A 503 -14.49 -12.34 6.16
N LEU A 504 -13.33 -11.75 5.83
CA LEU A 504 -12.03 -12.44 5.95
C LEU A 504 -11.73 -12.85 7.40
N GLY A 505 -12.10 -12.03 8.38
CA GLY A 505 -11.97 -12.33 9.80
C GLY A 505 -12.88 -13.47 10.30
N GLN A 506 -14.05 -13.65 9.67
CA GLN A 506 -14.95 -14.80 9.85
C GLN A 506 -14.36 -16.08 9.25
N LEU A 507 -13.72 -16.01 8.07
CA LEU A 507 -12.83 -17.05 7.52
C LEU A 507 -11.46 -17.10 8.23
N ASN A 508 -11.47 -16.77 9.52
CA ASN A 508 -10.40 -16.80 10.50
C ASN A 508 -9.04 -16.17 10.09
N CYS A 509 -8.98 -15.45 8.98
CA CYS A 509 -7.79 -14.72 8.55
C CYS A 509 -7.52 -13.57 9.53
N LYS A 510 -6.28 -13.41 10.02
CA LYS A 510 -5.92 -12.33 10.96
C LYS A 510 -4.90 -11.34 10.39
N SER A 511 -4.37 -11.60 9.20
CA SER A 511 -3.42 -10.73 8.49
C SER A 511 -3.73 -10.69 7.00
N VAL A 512 -3.86 -9.49 6.43
CA VAL A 512 -3.88 -9.25 4.98
C VAL A 512 -2.47 -8.81 4.57
N HIS A 513 -1.89 -9.53 3.63
CA HIS A 513 -0.57 -9.26 3.04
C HIS A 513 -0.70 -8.35 1.83
N GLY A 514 0.32 -7.54 1.53
CA GLY A 514 0.29 -6.70 0.33
C GLY A 514 1.29 -5.55 0.29
N VAL A 515 1.10 -4.67 -0.70
CA VAL A 515 1.85 -3.42 -0.89
C VAL A 515 0.84 -2.29 -1.09
N PRO A 516 0.98 -1.13 -0.44
CA PRO A 516 -0.01 -0.05 -0.55
C PRO A 516 0.13 0.73 -1.87
N GLY A 517 -0.95 0.81 -2.64
CA GLY A 517 -1.11 1.75 -3.77
C GLY A 517 -2.32 2.68 -3.59
N ASP A 518 -2.38 3.75 -4.37
CA ASP A 518 -3.35 4.85 -4.24
C ASP A 518 -4.82 4.37 -4.34
N PHE A 519 -5.11 3.46 -5.26
CA PHE A 519 -6.45 2.87 -5.44
C PHE A 519 -6.94 2.03 -4.25
N MET A 520 -6.05 1.59 -3.34
CA MET A 520 -6.40 0.78 -2.16
C MET A 520 -6.30 1.51 -0.81
N LEU A 521 -5.64 2.67 -0.72
CA LEU A 521 -5.39 3.35 0.58
C LEU A 521 -6.67 3.55 1.42
N ARG A 522 -7.76 3.99 0.79
CA ARG A 522 -9.05 4.23 1.44
C ARG A 522 -9.71 2.97 2.01
N ALA A 523 -9.35 1.78 1.50
CA ALA A 523 -9.76 0.52 2.09
C ALA A 523 -8.85 0.15 3.27
N LEU A 524 -7.54 0.32 3.15
CA LEU A 524 -6.57 0.00 4.22
C LEU A 524 -6.87 0.72 5.55
N ASP A 525 -7.44 1.93 5.52
CA ASP A 525 -7.94 2.66 6.70
C ASP A 525 -8.98 1.89 7.54
N SER A 526 -9.59 0.83 6.98
CA SER A 526 -10.59 -0.02 7.63
C SER A 526 -10.01 -1.26 8.32
N LEU A 527 -8.73 -1.58 8.14
CA LEU A 527 -8.05 -2.73 8.77
C LEU A 527 -7.80 -2.51 10.28
N SER A 528 -7.43 -3.57 11.01
CA SER A 528 -6.85 -3.45 12.34
C SER A 528 -5.40 -2.92 12.28
N SER A 529 -5.04 -2.05 13.23
CA SER A 529 -3.67 -1.55 13.41
C SER A 529 -3.26 -1.58 14.88
N LYS A 530 -1.95 -1.37 15.17
CA LYS A 530 -1.45 -1.24 16.55
C LYS A 530 -2.14 -0.10 17.34
N ALA A 531 -2.63 0.93 16.65
CA ALA A 531 -3.32 2.07 17.26
C ALA A 531 -4.86 1.91 17.29
N ARG A 532 -5.42 1.04 16.45
CA ARG A 532 -6.87 0.78 16.34
C ARG A 532 -7.09 -0.72 16.11
N ILE A 533 -7.14 -1.48 17.19
CA ILE A 533 -7.50 -2.91 17.15
C ILE A 533 -9.01 -3.01 16.97
N GLN A 534 -9.45 -3.70 15.91
CA GLN A 534 -10.87 -3.89 15.60
C GLN A 534 -11.21 -5.39 15.71
N PRO A 535 -12.04 -5.82 16.70
CA PRO A 535 -12.39 -7.23 16.87
C PRO A 535 -13.01 -7.83 15.61
N GLY A 536 -12.46 -8.96 15.16
CA GLY A 536 -12.90 -9.63 13.93
C GLY A 536 -12.39 -9.01 12.62
N VAL A 537 -11.49 -8.03 12.66
CA VAL A 537 -10.87 -7.43 11.46
C VAL A 537 -9.37 -7.79 11.41
N PRO A 538 -8.87 -8.37 10.29
CA PRO A 538 -7.45 -8.60 10.05
C PRO A 538 -6.56 -7.37 10.26
N ARG A 539 -5.28 -7.60 10.62
CA ARG A 539 -4.23 -6.58 10.56
C ARG A 539 -3.73 -6.40 9.12
N TRP A 540 -3.11 -5.25 8.84
CA TRP A 540 -2.22 -5.12 7.68
C TRP A 540 -0.84 -5.76 7.96
N ILE A 541 -0.33 -6.51 7.00
CA ILE A 541 1.08 -6.89 6.86
C ILE A 541 1.54 -6.35 5.50
N GLY A 542 2.15 -5.18 5.51
CA GLY A 542 2.84 -4.65 4.33
C GLY A 542 4.14 -5.44 4.11
N ASN A 543 4.36 -5.91 2.89
CA ASN A 543 5.55 -6.65 2.45
C ASN A 543 6.43 -5.78 1.55
N ALA A 544 7.68 -6.20 1.33
CA ALA A 544 8.64 -5.47 0.51
C ALA A 544 8.29 -5.37 -1.00
N ASN A 545 7.57 -6.36 -1.56
CA ASN A 545 6.93 -6.29 -2.88
C ASN A 545 5.74 -7.28 -2.97
N GLU A 546 4.94 -7.19 -4.04
CA GLU A 546 3.72 -7.97 -4.21
C GLU A 546 3.95 -9.47 -4.48
N LEU A 547 5.11 -9.86 -5.03
CA LEU A 547 5.50 -11.26 -5.18
C LEU A 547 5.74 -11.90 -3.80
N CYS A 548 6.51 -11.22 -2.95
CA CYS A 548 6.71 -11.58 -1.55
C CYS A 548 5.38 -11.60 -0.78
N ALA A 549 4.49 -10.62 -1.02
CA ALA A 549 3.16 -10.60 -0.40
C ALA A 549 2.30 -11.81 -0.80
N GLY A 550 2.31 -12.20 -2.07
CA GLY A 550 1.56 -13.36 -2.55
C GLY A 550 2.07 -14.66 -1.95
N TYR A 551 3.39 -14.88 -1.94
CA TYR A 551 3.98 -16.06 -1.30
C TYR A 551 3.81 -16.07 0.22
N ALA A 552 3.79 -14.90 0.88
CA ALA A 552 3.46 -14.80 2.30
C ALA A 552 1.98 -15.13 2.58
N ALA A 553 1.04 -14.71 1.71
CA ALA A 553 -0.36 -15.11 1.81
C ALA A 553 -0.56 -16.63 1.58
N ASP A 554 0.18 -17.23 0.64
CA ASP A 554 0.21 -18.68 0.40
C ASP A 554 0.74 -19.45 1.64
N GLY A 555 1.93 -19.08 2.15
CA GLY A 555 2.51 -19.67 3.35
C GLY A 555 1.64 -19.52 4.60
N TYR A 556 0.95 -18.37 4.75
CA TYR A 556 -0.04 -18.15 5.79
C TYR A 556 -1.20 -19.15 5.68
N ALA A 557 -1.75 -19.34 4.47
CA ALA A 557 -2.83 -20.28 4.21
C ALA A 557 -2.41 -21.74 4.49
N ARG A 558 -1.20 -22.16 4.08
CA ARG A 558 -0.68 -23.51 4.37
C ARG A 558 -0.53 -23.77 5.87
N ALA A 559 0.14 -22.88 6.60
CA ALA A 559 0.24 -22.98 8.07
C ALA A 559 -1.14 -22.99 8.76
N ALA A 560 -2.09 -22.23 8.20
CA ALA A 560 -3.43 -22.18 8.75
C ALA A 560 -4.24 -23.47 8.47
N ALA A 561 -4.06 -24.13 7.31
CA ALA A 561 -4.60 -25.46 7.04
C ALA A 561 -3.99 -26.52 7.99
N LEU A 562 -2.65 -26.51 8.14
CA LEU A 562 -1.92 -27.39 9.06
C LEU A 562 -2.36 -27.31 10.53
N ALA A 563 -2.96 -26.19 10.95
CA ALA A 563 -3.49 -25.97 12.30
C ALA A 563 -4.89 -26.57 12.55
N ARG A 564 -5.54 -27.20 11.56
CA ARG A 564 -6.91 -27.73 11.71
C ARG A 564 -7.01 -28.93 12.68
N ARG A 565 -5.91 -29.64 12.96
CA ARG A 565 -5.82 -30.64 14.06
C ARG A 565 -6.33 -30.09 15.42
N ASN A 566 -6.27 -28.77 15.65
CA ASN A 566 -6.63 -28.13 16.92
C ASN A 566 -8.08 -27.59 17.02
N ARG A 567 -9.04 -28.15 16.25
CA ARG A 567 -10.51 -27.94 16.42
C ARG A 567 -11.00 -26.48 16.51
N ILE A 568 -10.46 -25.59 15.68
CA ILE A 568 -10.99 -24.21 15.56
C ILE A 568 -12.03 -24.16 14.44
N ALA A 569 -13.26 -23.76 14.78
CA ALA A 569 -14.50 -24.01 14.01
C ALA A 569 -14.72 -23.16 12.74
N ALA A 570 -13.68 -22.50 12.21
CA ALA A 570 -13.78 -21.68 11.02
C ALA A 570 -12.70 -22.06 10.01
N PRO A 571 -12.99 -22.04 8.69
CA PRO A 571 -11.97 -22.14 7.65
C PRO A 571 -10.91 -21.07 7.82
N ARG A 572 -9.79 -21.24 7.13
CA ARG A 572 -8.67 -20.30 7.17
C ARG A 572 -8.15 -20.10 5.76
N VAL A 573 -8.01 -18.84 5.36
CA VAL A 573 -7.54 -18.43 4.02
C VAL A 573 -6.35 -17.48 4.13
N GLY A 574 -5.51 -17.49 3.11
CA GLY A 574 -4.57 -16.40 2.85
C GLY A 574 -5.32 -15.20 2.28
N ALA A 575 -4.85 -13.99 2.56
CA ALA A 575 -5.40 -12.77 1.99
C ALA A 575 -4.27 -11.89 1.45
N LEU A 576 -4.35 -11.58 0.16
CA LEU A 576 -3.46 -10.70 -0.58
C LEU A 576 -4.25 -9.47 -1.02
N PHE A 577 -3.67 -8.28 -0.90
CA PHE A 577 -4.24 -7.04 -1.41
C PHE A 577 -3.19 -6.24 -2.17
N THR A 578 -3.41 -5.99 -3.46
CA THR A 578 -2.48 -5.26 -4.33
C THR A 578 -3.15 -4.06 -5.00
N THR A 579 -2.35 -3.14 -5.54
CA THR A 579 -2.87 -2.09 -6.43
C THR A 579 -3.08 -2.63 -7.84
N TYR A 580 -3.94 -1.95 -8.61
CA TYR A 580 -4.24 -2.27 -10.01
C TYR A 580 -2.99 -2.29 -10.90
N GLY A 581 -2.98 -3.15 -11.91
CA GLY A 581 -1.93 -3.32 -12.91
C GLY A 581 -0.59 -3.77 -12.32
N VAL A 582 0.22 -2.82 -11.86
CA VAL A 582 1.61 -3.07 -11.45
C VAL A 582 1.73 -4.05 -10.28
N GLY A 583 0.81 -3.99 -9.32
CA GLY A 583 0.85 -4.84 -8.14
C GLY A 583 0.30 -6.24 -8.41
N GLU A 584 -0.85 -6.34 -9.06
CA GLU A 584 -1.47 -7.64 -9.38
C GLU A 584 -0.64 -8.46 -10.38
N LEU A 585 -0.01 -7.81 -11.37
CA LEU A 585 0.91 -8.48 -12.30
C LEU A 585 2.21 -8.93 -11.62
N SER A 586 2.69 -8.19 -10.61
CA SER A 586 3.86 -8.60 -9.83
C SER A 586 3.56 -9.78 -8.90
N ALA A 587 2.32 -9.90 -8.41
CA ALA A 587 1.86 -11.06 -7.63
C ALA A 587 1.49 -12.29 -8.47
N ILE A 588 1.34 -12.17 -9.79
CA ILE A 588 0.69 -13.19 -10.63
C ILE A 588 1.35 -14.58 -10.56
N ASN A 589 2.68 -14.62 -10.40
CA ASN A 589 3.45 -15.86 -10.21
C ASN A 589 3.07 -16.58 -8.90
N ALA A 590 2.93 -15.84 -7.80
CA ALA A 590 2.53 -16.42 -6.52
C ALA A 590 1.07 -16.93 -6.54
N VAL A 591 0.16 -16.17 -7.15
CA VAL A 591 -1.25 -16.58 -7.32
C VAL A 591 -1.36 -17.84 -8.19
N ALA A 592 -0.55 -17.95 -9.26
CA ALA A 592 -0.47 -19.14 -10.09
C ALA A 592 0.07 -20.36 -9.30
N GLY A 593 1.06 -20.17 -8.43
CA GLY A 593 1.54 -21.20 -7.51
C GLY A 593 0.48 -21.67 -6.52
N SER A 594 -0.25 -20.75 -5.90
CA SER A 594 -1.41 -21.08 -5.06
C SER A 594 -2.50 -21.83 -5.84
N TYR A 595 -2.72 -21.51 -7.12
CA TYR A 595 -3.67 -22.23 -7.96
C TYR A 595 -3.19 -23.65 -8.28
N ALA A 596 -1.92 -23.82 -8.65
CA ALA A 596 -1.33 -25.10 -8.97
C ALA A 596 -1.35 -26.07 -7.76
N GLU A 597 -1.05 -25.57 -6.57
CA GLU A 597 -0.93 -26.38 -5.34
C GLU A 597 -2.15 -26.27 -4.41
N SER A 598 -3.28 -25.81 -4.95
CA SER A 598 -4.60 -25.77 -4.30
C SER A 598 -4.63 -25.04 -2.94
N VAL A 599 -4.00 -23.88 -2.87
CA VAL A 599 -3.94 -23.03 -1.68
C VAL A 599 -5.03 -21.95 -1.75
N PRO A 600 -5.87 -21.78 -0.70
CA PRO A 600 -6.97 -20.82 -0.71
C PRO A 600 -6.47 -19.40 -0.37
N VAL A 601 -6.18 -18.61 -1.40
CA VAL A 601 -5.74 -17.20 -1.28
C VAL A 601 -6.78 -16.25 -1.91
N VAL A 602 -7.32 -15.34 -1.10
CA VAL A 602 -8.19 -14.26 -1.58
C VAL A 602 -7.31 -13.12 -2.07
N HIS A 603 -7.22 -12.91 -3.38
CA HIS A 603 -6.49 -11.81 -4.00
C HIS A 603 -7.45 -10.66 -4.29
N MET A 604 -7.42 -9.65 -3.44
CA MET A 604 -8.10 -8.37 -3.65
C MET A 604 -7.20 -7.43 -4.45
N VAL A 605 -7.78 -6.67 -5.38
CA VAL A 605 -7.09 -5.62 -6.12
C VAL A 605 -7.85 -4.31 -5.94
N GLY A 606 -7.18 -3.28 -5.44
CA GLY A 606 -7.74 -1.94 -5.35
C GLY A 606 -7.65 -1.26 -6.70
N THR A 607 -8.79 -0.83 -7.24
CA THR A 607 -8.89 -0.37 -8.63
C THR A 607 -9.48 1.03 -8.78
N PRO A 608 -9.35 1.66 -9.95
CA PRO A 608 -9.73 3.06 -10.13
C PRO A 608 -11.25 3.25 -10.06
N SER A 609 -11.70 4.47 -9.76
CA SER A 609 -13.12 4.68 -9.43
C SER A 609 -14.06 4.50 -10.62
N ARG A 610 -15.22 3.87 -10.39
CA ARG A 610 -16.28 3.67 -11.38
C ARG A 610 -16.70 4.99 -12.04
N VAL A 611 -16.75 6.06 -11.25
CA VAL A 611 -17.13 7.41 -11.70
C VAL A 611 -16.09 8.03 -12.63
N GLN A 612 -14.80 7.76 -12.43
CA GLN A 612 -13.72 8.19 -13.32
C GLN A 612 -13.76 7.40 -14.63
N TRP A 613 -14.01 6.09 -14.55
CA TRP A 613 -14.15 5.20 -15.71
C TRP A 613 -15.33 5.60 -16.60
N GLN A 614 -16.49 5.87 -16.00
CA GLN A 614 -17.70 6.31 -16.72
C GLN A 614 -17.57 7.71 -17.35
N LYS A 615 -16.81 8.62 -16.72
CA LYS A 615 -16.63 10.00 -17.24
C LYS A 615 -15.64 10.10 -18.39
N SER A 616 -14.66 9.19 -18.45
CA SER A 616 -13.63 9.20 -19.48
C SER A 616 -13.35 7.79 -20.02
N PRO A 617 -14.28 7.18 -20.79
CA PRO A 617 -14.04 5.92 -21.47
C PRO A 617 -12.79 6.01 -22.37
N GLY A 618 -11.91 5.02 -22.32
CA GLY A 618 -10.65 5.04 -23.08
C GLY A 618 -9.56 5.95 -22.53
N ALA A 619 -9.72 6.55 -21.34
CA ALA A 619 -8.67 7.39 -20.76
C ALA A 619 -7.41 6.61 -20.38
N CYS A 620 -6.25 7.10 -20.84
CA CYS A 620 -4.96 6.65 -20.37
C CYS A 620 -4.74 7.12 -18.91
N ILE A 621 -4.70 6.16 -17.99
CA ILE A 621 -4.62 6.40 -16.54
C ILE A 621 -3.51 5.51 -15.96
N HIS A 622 -2.86 5.95 -14.88
CA HIS A 622 -1.69 5.26 -14.35
C HIS A 622 -2.03 3.83 -13.90
N HIS A 623 -1.07 2.92 -14.09
CA HIS A 623 -1.24 1.48 -13.93
C HIS A 623 -2.32 0.82 -14.84
N THR A 624 -2.72 1.48 -15.93
CA THR A 624 -3.40 0.85 -17.07
C THR A 624 -2.42 0.63 -18.23
N LEU A 625 -2.82 -0.09 -19.28
CA LEU A 625 -2.07 -0.14 -20.56
C LEU A 625 -2.28 1.10 -21.46
N GLY A 626 -3.06 2.10 -21.02
CA GLY A 626 -3.36 3.30 -21.80
C GLY A 626 -4.38 3.11 -22.93
N ASP A 627 -4.89 1.89 -23.12
CA ASP A 627 -5.74 1.46 -24.26
C ASP A 627 -7.24 1.35 -23.93
N GLY A 628 -7.64 1.68 -22.70
CA GLY A 628 -9.02 1.60 -22.23
C GLY A 628 -9.55 0.20 -21.87
N ARG A 629 -8.74 -0.87 -21.90
CA ARG A 629 -9.20 -2.22 -21.56
C ARG A 629 -9.30 -2.45 -20.04
N LEU A 630 -10.44 -2.08 -19.47
CA LEU A 630 -10.69 -2.00 -18.03
C LEU A 630 -10.71 -3.34 -17.25
N HIS A 631 -10.70 -4.48 -17.94
CA HIS A 631 -10.75 -5.81 -17.32
C HIS A 631 -9.54 -6.70 -17.66
N ILE A 632 -8.55 -6.20 -18.41
CA ILE A 632 -7.49 -7.06 -18.97
C ILE A 632 -6.68 -7.83 -17.91
N TYR A 633 -6.40 -7.24 -16.75
CA TYR A 633 -5.67 -7.92 -15.67
C TYR A 633 -6.55 -8.96 -14.96
N ALA A 634 -7.88 -8.73 -14.89
CA ALA A 634 -8.83 -9.74 -14.44
C ALA A 634 -8.93 -10.90 -15.46
N ASP A 635 -8.94 -10.62 -16.78
CA ASP A 635 -8.92 -11.65 -17.83
C ASP A 635 -7.64 -12.51 -17.79
N MET A 636 -6.51 -11.92 -17.41
CA MET A 636 -5.27 -12.65 -17.12
C MET A 636 -5.39 -13.51 -15.85
N ALA A 637 -5.82 -12.91 -14.73
CA ALA A 637 -5.99 -13.60 -13.45
C ALA A 637 -7.03 -14.75 -13.51
N LYS A 638 -7.98 -14.70 -14.44
CA LYS A 638 -9.01 -15.72 -14.68
C LYS A 638 -8.44 -17.09 -15.04
N GLN A 639 -7.24 -17.15 -15.63
CA GLN A 639 -6.58 -18.42 -15.96
C GLN A 639 -6.00 -19.14 -14.73
N ILE A 640 -5.84 -18.42 -13.61
CA ILE A 640 -5.17 -18.85 -12.39
C ILE A 640 -6.01 -18.59 -11.12
N THR A 641 -7.32 -18.38 -11.26
CA THR A 641 -8.24 -18.22 -10.13
C THR A 641 -9.53 -19.01 -10.37
N ARG A 642 -10.12 -19.54 -9.30
CA ARG A 642 -11.34 -20.37 -9.38
C ARG A 642 -12.59 -19.54 -9.63
N ALA A 643 -12.64 -18.34 -9.06
CA ALA A 643 -13.76 -17.42 -9.16
C ALA A 643 -13.24 -15.98 -9.13
N GLN A 644 -14.04 -15.06 -9.67
CA GLN A 644 -13.75 -13.64 -9.68
C GLN A 644 -14.98 -12.87 -9.21
N ALA A 645 -14.82 -11.96 -8.25
CA ALA A 645 -15.85 -11.01 -7.85
C ALA A 645 -15.52 -9.64 -8.43
N ASP A 646 -16.36 -9.16 -9.36
CA ASP A 646 -16.31 -7.76 -9.78
C ASP A 646 -17.24 -6.91 -8.91
N LEU A 647 -16.67 -6.06 -8.06
CA LEU A 647 -17.41 -5.16 -7.17
C LEU A 647 -17.71 -3.81 -7.82
N SER A 648 -17.62 -3.72 -9.16
CA SER A 648 -17.99 -2.54 -9.95
C SER A 648 -19.50 -2.30 -10.11
N CYS A 649 -20.34 -3.27 -9.69
CA CYS A 649 -21.80 -3.20 -9.78
C CYS A 649 -22.39 -1.95 -9.09
N ALA A 650 -23.58 -1.55 -9.53
CA ALA A 650 -24.24 -0.34 -9.02
C ALA A 650 -24.86 -0.54 -7.63
N ASP A 651 -25.36 -1.75 -7.35
CA ASP A 651 -25.92 -2.15 -6.07
C ASP A 651 -24.82 -2.67 -5.13
N ILE A 652 -24.92 -2.34 -3.84
CA ILE A 652 -23.99 -2.73 -2.78
C ILE A 652 -24.36 -4.09 -2.18
N ASP A 653 -25.65 -4.46 -2.19
CA ASP A 653 -26.11 -5.78 -1.77
C ASP A 653 -25.67 -6.83 -2.81
N GLU A 654 -25.71 -6.50 -4.11
CA GLU A 654 -25.11 -7.33 -5.17
C GLU A 654 -23.58 -7.46 -5.01
N ALA A 655 -22.90 -6.39 -4.59
CA ALA A 655 -21.45 -6.43 -4.37
C ALA A 655 -21.07 -7.38 -3.21
N ALA A 656 -21.85 -7.39 -2.12
CA ALA A 656 -21.66 -8.32 -1.01
C ALA A 656 -21.89 -9.78 -1.44
N ASP A 657 -23.02 -10.05 -2.10
CA ASP A 657 -23.37 -11.36 -2.67
C ASP A 657 -22.30 -11.89 -3.65
N ARG A 658 -21.73 -11.02 -4.51
CA ARG A 658 -20.59 -11.36 -5.38
C ARG A 658 -19.32 -11.68 -4.58
N TYR A 659 -19.00 -10.91 -3.54
CA TYR A 659 -17.82 -11.14 -2.71
C TYR A 659 -17.91 -12.43 -1.89
N ASP A 660 -19.05 -12.65 -1.24
CA ASP A 660 -19.30 -13.83 -0.41
C ASP A 660 -19.21 -15.11 -1.26
N ARG A 661 -19.82 -15.15 -2.44
CA ARG A 661 -19.64 -16.28 -3.36
C ARG A 661 -18.19 -16.53 -3.75
N ALA A 662 -17.36 -15.49 -3.93
CA ALA A 662 -15.94 -15.69 -4.21
C ALA A 662 -15.20 -16.24 -2.99
N LEU A 663 -15.52 -15.77 -1.78
CA LEU A 663 -14.99 -16.35 -0.54
C LEU A 663 -15.40 -17.82 -0.35
N GLU A 664 -16.65 -18.17 -0.61
CA GLU A 664 -17.13 -19.55 -0.59
C GLU A 664 -16.41 -20.42 -1.62
N GLN A 665 -16.24 -19.93 -2.86
CA GLN A 665 -15.52 -20.67 -3.92
C GLN A 665 -14.03 -20.87 -3.59
N CYS A 666 -13.40 -19.90 -2.91
CA CYS A 666 -12.04 -20.01 -2.41
C CYS A 666 -11.90 -21.16 -1.40
N VAL A 667 -12.82 -21.23 -0.44
CA VAL A 667 -12.84 -22.25 0.62
C VAL A 667 -13.25 -23.63 0.09
N ARG A 668 -14.39 -23.73 -0.61
CA ARG A 668 -14.97 -25.01 -1.07
C ARG A 668 -14.06 -25.79 -2.01
N HIS A 669 -13.30 -25.12 -2.86
CA HIS A 669 -12.41 -25.78 -3.84
C HIS A 669 -10.93 -25.71 -3.47
N SER A 670 -10.57 -25.04 -2.37
CA SER A 670 -9.19 -24.76 -1.98
C SER A 670 -8.38 -24.17 -3.15
N LYS A 671 -8.80 -23.01 -3.67
CA LYS A 671 -8.18 -22.33 -4.82
C LYS A 671 -8.17 -20.83 -4.61
N PRO A 672 -7.23 -20.08 -5.20
CA PRO A 672 -7.24 -18.62 -5.13
C PRO A 672 -8.42 -18.02 -5.91
N VAL A 673 -8.86 -16.84 -5.48
CA VAL A 673 -9.95 -16.07 -6.10
C VAL A 673 -9.56 -14.61 -6.25
N TYR A 674 -10.05 -13.97 -7.31
CA TYR A 674 -9.76 -12.57 -7.63
C TYR A 674 -10.92 -11.66 -7.21
N VAL A 675 -10.63 -10.47 -6.69
CA VAL A 675 -11.65 -9.51 -6.27
C VAL A 675 -11.28 -8.10 -6.73
N ASN A 676 -12.00 -7.60 -7.74
CA ASN A 676 -11.87 -6.22 -8.22
C ASN A 676 -12.62 -5.27 -7.27
N LEU A 677 -11.91 -4.37 -6.58
CA LEU A 677 -12.46 -3.43 -5.60
C LEU A 677 -12.24 -1.96 -6.02
N PRO A 678 -13.22 -1.31 -6.67
CA PRO A 678 -13.08 0.09 -7.06
C PRO A 678 -13.03 1.06 -5.87
N SER A 679 -12.08 1.99 -5.93
CA SER A 679 -11.70 2.97 -4.91
C SER A 679 -12.80 3.94 -4.45
N ASP A 680 -13.94 4.02 -5.15
CA ASP A 680 -15.14 4.74 -4.68
C ASP A 680 -16.10 3.87 -3.86
N VAL A 681 -16.19 2.57 -4.14
CA VAL A 681 -17.13 1.62 -3.50
C VAL A 681 -16.83 1.46 -2.00
N VAL A 682 -15.54 1.50 -1.63
CA VAL A 682 -14.99 1.24 -0.29
C VAL A 682 -15.71 1.95 0.87
N SER A 683 -16.25 3.16 0.63
CA SER A 683 -16.94 3.99 1.63
C SER A 683 -18.47 3.98 1.51
N THR A 684 -19.03 3.11 0.67
CA THR A 684 -20.49 2.87 0.60
C THR A 684 -20.93 2.20 1.89
N MET A 685 -22.09 2.60 2.43
CA MET A 685 -22.62 2.01 3.66
C MET A 685 -23.49 0.79 3.30
N ILE A 686 -23.19 -0.36 3.88
CA ILE A 686 -23.93 -1.63 3.71
C ILE A 686 -24.62 -2.03 5.03
N PRO A 687 -25.84 -2.63 5.01
CA PRO A 687 -26.46 -3.19 6.21
C PRO A 687 -25.56 -4.25 6.88
N ALA A 688 -25.29 -4.09 8.18
CA ALA A 688 -24.41 -4.99 8.92
C ALA A 688 -24.92 -6.44 9.00
N LYS A 689 -26.24 -6.63 8.81
CA LYS A 689 -26.94 -7.93 8.78
C LYS A 689 -26.30 -8.97 7.84
N TRP A 690 -25.62 -8.53 6.77
CA TRP A 690 -24.86 -9.44 5.90
C TRP A 690 -23.83 -10.28 6.69
N LEU A 691 -23.20 -9.72 7.72
CA LEU A 691 -22.24 -10.45 8.56
C LEU A 691 -22.90 -11.50 9.46
N ASP A 692 -24.20 -11.39 9.73
CA ASP A 692 -24.96 -12.39 10.51
C ASP A 692 -25.35 -13.60 9.64
N GLU A 693 -25.40 -13.42 8.32
CA GLU A 693 -25.61 -14.49 7.33
C GLU A 693 -24.32 -15.33 7.21
N THR A 694 -24.41 -16.64 7.45
CA THR A 694 -23.26 -17.57 7.39
C THR A 694 -22.88 -17.87 5.95
N LEU A 695 -21.61 -17.64 5.58
CA LEU A 695 -21.03 -18.11 4.31
C LEU A 695 -21.29 -19.62 4.16
N ASN A 696 -21.87 -20.04 3.04
CA ASN A 696 -22.10 -21.44 2.74
C ASN A 696 -20.78 -22.06 2.27
N ILE A 697 -20.08 -22.70 3.19
CA ILE A 697 -18.74 -23.27 2.99
C ILE A 697 -18.76 -24.80 2.83
N ASP A 698 -19.93 -25.41 2.98
CA ASP A 698 -20.11 -26.86 2.91
C ASP A 698 -19.85 -27.35 1.48
N GLN A 699 -19.21 -28.51 1.36
CA GLN A 699 -18.81 -29.11 0.09
C GLN A 699 -19.84 -30.14 -0.37
N THR A 700 -20.12 -30.13 -1.68
CA THR A 700 -20.91 -31.11 -2.47
C THR A 700 -22.12 -31.79 -1.78
N GLU A 701 -23.33 -31.51 -2.28
CA GLU A 701 -24.56 -32.28 -1.98
C GLU A 701 -24.46 -33.75 -2.47
N THR A 702 -23.66 -34.55 -1.75
CA THR A 702 -23.51 -35.98 -1.99
C THR A 702 -24.73 -36.71 -1.43
N THR A 703 -25.33 -37.63 -2.18
CA THR A 703 -26.40 -38.44 -1.59
C THR A 703 -25.82 -39.46 -0.61
N ALA A 704 -26.42 -39.58 0.58
CA ALA A 704 -25.98 -40.55 1.59
C ALA A 704 -26.04 -42.02 1.13
N PHE A 705 -26.69 -42.30 0.00
CA PHE A 705 -26.68 -43.61 -0.66
C PHE A 705 -25.37 -43.84 -1.43
N GLU A 706 -24.92 -42.87 -2.22
CA GLU A 706 -23.68 -42.97 -3.00
C GLU A 706 -22.43 -43.02 -2.11
N GLU A 707 -22.41 -42.25 -1.01
CA GLU A 707 -21.34 -42.35 -0.01
C GLU A 707 -21.31 -43.76 0.62
N ALA A 708 -22.47 -44.32 0.99
CA ALA A 708 -22.57 -45.65 1.58
C ALA A 708 -22.18 -46.80 0.61
N GLU A 709 -22.55 -46.70 -0.67
CA GLU A 709 -22.11 -47.64 -1.70
C GLU A 709 -20.58 -47.60 -1.84
N LEU A 710 -20.01 -46.41 -1.96
CA LEU A 710 -18.56 -46.21 -2.12
C LEU A 710 -17.78 -46.69 -0.88
N VAL A 711 -18.28 -46.43 0.33
CA VAL A 711 -17.71 -46.94 1.59
C VAL A 711 -17.67 -48.47 1.60
N SER A 712 -18.74 -49.15 1.17
CA SER A 712 -18.73 -50.62 1.04
C SER A 712 -17.69 -51.08 0.02
N ILE A 713 -17.61 -50.45 -1.16
CA ILE A 713 -16.63 -50.79 -2.21
C ILE A 713 -15.19 -50.64 -1.70
N LEU A 714 -14.90 -49.61 -0.91
CA LEU A 714 -13.59 -49.37 -0.30
C LEU A 714 -13.27 -50.45 0.75
N ALA A 715 -14.21 -50.77 1.65
CA ALA A 715 -14.04 -51.83 2.65
C ALA A 715 -13.88 -53.22 2.01
N ASP A 716 -14.63 -53.53 0.95
CA ASP A 716 -14.52 -54.79 0.20
C ASP A 716 -13.17 -54.91 -0.50
N ARG A 717 -12.67 -53.85 -1.15
CA ARG A 717 -11.33 -53.84 -1.75
C ARG A 717 -10.23 -53.97 -0.71
N LEU A 718 -10.33 -53.27 0.41
CA LEU A 718 -9.39 -53.39 1.53
C LEU A 718 -9.33 -54.82 2.07
N ARG A 719 -10.49 -55.47 2.29
CA ARG A 719 -10.56 -56.87 2.73
C ARG A 719 -10.04 -57.88 1.70
N ALA A 720 -10.04 -57.55 0.41
CA ALA A 720 -9.57 -58.42 -0.67
C ALA A 720 -8.06 -58.27 -0.97
N ALA A 721 -7.46 -57.13 -0.63
CA ALA A 721 -6.05 -56.83 -0.90
C ALA A 721 -5.09 -57.68 -0.06
N LYS A 722 -3.97 -58.10 -0.66
CA LYS A 722 -2.90 -58.88 0.01
C LYS A 722 -1.64 -58.05 0.21
N ARG A 723 -1.42 -57.06 -0.65
CA ARG A 723 -0.31 -56.10 -0.64
C ARG A 723 -0.86 -54.67 -0.83
N PRO A 724 -1.75 -54.18 0.04
CA PRO A 724 -2.19 -52.80 -0.01
C PRO A 724 -1.06 -51.82 0.33
N LEU A 725 -1.14 -50.60 -0.18
CA LEU A 725 -0.24 -49.48 0.09
C LEU A 725 -1.05 -48.19 0.27
N ILE A 726 -0.68 -47.38 1.25
CA ILE A 726 -1.17 -46.01 1.43
C ILE A 726 -0.09 -45.04 0.94
N ILE A 727 -0.46 -44.13 0.04
CA ILE A 727 0.39 -43.03 -0.44
C ILE A 727 -0.31 -41.71 -0.11
N ALA A 728 0.34 -40.86 0.66
CA ALA A 728 -0.06 -39.47 0.85
C ALA A 728 0.76 -38.52 -0.01
N ASP A 729 0.17 -37.40 -0.42
CA ASP A 729 0.83 -36.38 -1.23
C ASP A 729 0.31 -34.98 -0.86
N GLY A 730 0.97 -33.94 -1.37
CA GLY A 730 0.88 -32.57 -0.86
C GLY A 730 -0.55 -32.08 -0.63
N LEU A 731 -1.45 -32.25 -1.62
CA LEU A 731 -2.80 -31.66 -1.54
C LEU A 731 -3.66 -32.24 -0.41
N ALA A 732 -3.31 -33.40 0.17
CA ALA A 732 -4.05 -33.96 1.30
C ALA A 732 -3.92 -33.13 2.59
N TYR A 733 -2.95 -32.20 2.67
CA TYR A 733 -2.93 -31.14 3.69
C TYR A 733 -3.96 -30.04 3.41
N GLN A 734 -3.99 -29.50 2.18
CA GLN A 734 -4.92 -28.44 1.76
C GLN A 734 -6.38 -28.93 1.81
N PHE A 735 -6.60 -30.19 1.41
CA PHE A 735 -7.89 -30.90 1.48
C PHE A 735 -8.20 -31.43 2.89
N ASP A 736 -7.34 -31.18 3.89
CA ASP A 736 -7.62 -31.43 5.30
C ASP A 736 -7.96 -32.90 5.63
N MET A 737 -7.33 -33.84 4.91
CA MET A 737 -7.50 -35.29 5.06
C MET A 737 -6.44 -35.92 5.98
N ALA A 738 -5.43 -35.15 6.41
CA ALA A 738 -4.25 -35.68 7.11
C ALA A 738 -4.56 -36.36 8.45
N THR A 739 -5.66 -36.02 9.13
CA THR A 739 -6.08 -36.73 10.36
C THR A 739 -6.65 -38.10 10.01
N GLU A 740 -7.61 -38.13 9.08
CA GLU A 740 -8.29 -39.33 8.61
C GLU A 740 -7.32 -40.35 7.98
N VAL A 741 -6.33 -39.88 7.21
CA VAL A 741 -5.28 -40.75 6.62
C VAL A 741 -4.45 -41.45 7.71
N ASN A 742 -4.03 -40.75 8.76
CA ASN A 742 -3.28 -41.36 9.87
C ASN A 742 -4.15 -42.36 10.65
N GLU A 743 -5.42 -42.02 10.92
CA GLU A 743 -6.34 -42.93 11.62
C GLU A 743 -6.60 -44.23 10.81
N ILE A 744 -6.65 -44.17 9.48
CA ILE A 744 -6.72 -45.36 8.62
C ILE A 744 -5.41 -46.18 8.69
N VAL A 745 -4.25 -45.52 8.72
CA VAL A 745 -2.94 -46.19 8.87
C VAL A 745 -2.84 -46.91 10.23
N GLU A 746 -3.28 -46.29 11.32
CA GLU A 746 -3.30 -46.91 12.66
C GLU A 746 -4.22 -48.15 12.71
N LEU A 747 -5.47 -48.00 12.26
CA LEU A 747 -6.49 -49.06 12.31
C LEU A 747 -6.09 -50.28 11.48
N THR A 748 -5.68 -50.05 10.23
CA THR A 748 -5.40 -51.13 9.26
C THR A 748 -3.97 -51.68 9.37
N SER A 749 -3.03 -50.87 9.87
CA SER A 749 -1.58 -51.12 9.83
C SER A 749 -1.02 -51.37 8.42
N ILE A 750 -1.70 -50.90 7.38
CA ILE A 750 -1.26 -50.98 5.98
C ILE A 750 0.03 -50.15 5.78
N PRO A 751 1.03 -50.67 5.03
CA PRO A 751 2.24 -49.93 4.70
C PRO A 751 1.94 -48.54 4.15
N ALA A 752 2.64 -47.52 4.63
CA ALA A 752 2.36 -46.13 4.37
C ALA A 752 3.62 -45.36 3.94
N THR A 753 3.47 -44.49 2.95
CA THR A 753 4.54 -43.69 2.31
C THR A 753 3.98 -42.37 1.78
N CYS A 754 4.84 -41.45 1.36
CA CYS A 754 4.44 -40.21 0.69
C CYS A 754 5.34 -39.87 -0.50
N PHE A 755 4.85 -39.04 -1.43
CA PHE A 755 5.74 -38.33 -2.37
C PHE A 755 6.40 -37.12 -1.66
N ALA A 756 7.34 -36.43 -2.33
CA ALA A 756 8.15 -35.38 -1.71
C ALA A 756 7.33 -34.17 -1.23
N ALA A 757 6.24 -33.83 -1.92
CA ALA A 757 5.31 -32.78 -1.47
C ALA A 757 4.43 -33.20 -0.28
N GLY A 758 4.30 -34.51 -0.01
CA GLY A 758 3.52 -35.08 1.10
C GLY A 758 4.33 -35.39 2.36
N THR A 759 5.61 -34.99 2.44
CA THR A 759 6.48 -35.31 3.58
C THR A 759 5.90 -34.79 4.92
N GLY A 760 5.99 -35.61 5.97
CA GLY A 760 5.43 -35.34 7.31
C GLY A 760 3.89 -35.43 7.42
N LEU A 761 3.17 -35.79 6.35
CA LEU A 761 1.70 -35.91 6.42
C LEU A 761 1.27 -37.16 7.20
N ILE A 762 1.98 -38.27 6.98
CA ILE A 762 1.88 -39.50 7.77
C ILE A 762 2.90 -39.42 8.92
N ASP A 763 2.53 -39.87 10.12
CA ASP A 763 3.48 -39.98 11.22
C ASP A 763 4.56 -41.04 10.94
N GLU A 764 5.81 -40.60 10.85
CA GLU A 764 6.97 -41.45 10.61
C GLU A 764 7.39 -42.31 11.82
N SER A 765 6.80 -42.05 13.00
CA SER A 765 6.97 -42.88 14.19
C SER A 765 6.14 -44.17 14.11
N HIS A 766 5.05 -44.17 13.34
CA HIS A 766 4.14 -45.30 13.26
C HIS A 766 4.79 -46.51 12.56
N ALA A 767 4.57 -47.71 13.09
CA ALA A 767 5.22 -48.95 12.66
C ALA A 767 4.95 -49.35 11.19
N SER A 768 3.95 -48.75 10.54
CA SER A 768 3.64 -48.97 9.12
C SER A 768 4.32 -47.99 8.15
N TRP A 769 5.01 -46.96 8.64
CA TRP A 769 5.81 -46.05 7.80
C TRP A 769 6.99 -46.80 7.17
N THR A 770 7.10 -46.77 5.83
CA THR A 770 8.19 -47.47 5.13
C THR A 770 9.41 -46.56 4.88
N ALA A 771 9.16 -45.44 4.21
CA ALA A 771 10.08 -44.38 3.74
C ALA A 771 9.33 -43.57 2.65
N PRO A 772 9.74 -42.34 2.33
CA PRO A 772 9.22 -41.58 1.18
C PRO A 772 9.50 -42.24 -0.18
N LEU A 773 8.62 -42.01 -1.16
CA LEU A 773 8.71 -42.45 -2.57
C LEU A 773 9.76 -41.64 -3.38
N GLY A 774 10.92 -41.41 -2.78
CA GLY A 774 12.05 -40.71 -3.39
C GLY A 774 13.23 -41.61 -3.83
N GLY A 775 13.30 -42.85 -3.33
CA GLY A 775 14.46 -43.74 -3.53
C GLY A 775 14.15 -45.24 -3.69
N SER A 776 12.95 -45.71 -3.35
CA SER A 776 12.54 -47.11 -3.57
C SER A 776 11.12 -47.17 -4.16
N THR A 777 10.93 -47.96 -5.21
CA THR A 777 9.65 -48.08 -5.94
C THR A 777 9.17 -49.53 -6.08
N GLU A 778 9.86 -50.48 -5.44
CA GLU A 778 9.62 -51.92 -5.68
C GLU A 778 8.35 -52.42 -4.97
N TYR A 779 8.00 -51.86 -3.81
CA TYR A 779 6.73 -52.19 -3.14
C TYR A 779 5.53 -51.55 -3.85
N SER A 780 5.61 -50.29 -4.26
CA SER A 780 4.51 -49.62 -4.99
C SER A 780 4.22 -50.24 -6.36
N LYS A 781 5.26 -50.75 -7.05
CA LYS A 781 5.11 -51.53 -8.30
C LYS A 781 4.59 -52.95 -8.11
N THR A 782 4.41 -53.40 -6.86
CA THR A 782 3.92 -54.74 -6.53
C THR A 782 2.75 -54.73 -5.54
N ALA A 783 2.11 -53.57 -5.36
CA ALA A 783 0.88 -53.43 -4.58
C ALA A 783 -0.33 -53.91 -5.41
N ASP A 784 -1.29 -54.58 -4.77
CA ASP A 784 -2.55 -55.01 -5.41
C ASP A 784 -3.74 -54.07 -5.10
N LEU A 785 -3.54 -53.13 -4.17
CA LEU A 785 -4.40 -51.97 -3.91
C LEU A 785 -3.52 -50.79 -3.49
N VAL A 786 -3.77 -49.60 -4.04
CA VAL A 786 -3.10 -48.37 -3.62
C VAL A 786 -4.17 -47.34 -3.26
N LEU A 787 -4.13 -46.80 -2.04
CA LEU A 787 -4.94 -45.63 -1.65
C LEU A 787 -4.05 -44.38 -1.77
N LEU A 788 -4.39 -43.49 -2.70
CA LEU A 788 -3.57 -42.33 -3.08
C LEU A 788 -4.29 -41.02 -2.73
N PHE A 789 -3.81 -40.32 -1.70
CA PHE A 789 -4.46 -39.15 -1.10
C PHE A 789 -3.81 -37.83 -1.56
N GLY A 790 -4.61 -36.96 -2.19
CA GLY A 790 -4.21 -35.60 -2.60
C GLY A 790 -3.06 -35.52 -3.62
N PRO A 791 -3.06 -36.33 -4.70
CA PRO A 791 -1.90 -36.49 -5.58
C PRO A 791 -1.50 -35.26 -6.41
N ILE A 792 -0.20 -35.06 -6.53
CA ILE A 792 0.48 -34.15 -7.46
C ILE A 792 1.41 -35.01 -8.34
N LEU A 793 0.86 -35.60 -9.41
CA LEU A 793 1.60 -36.52 -10.29
C LEU A 793 2.47 -35.80 -11.34
N SER A 794 3.21 -34.77 -10.90
CA SER A 794 4.25 -34.10 -11.69
C SER A 794 5.46 -35.02 -11.90
N ASP A 795 6.26 -34.72 -12.91
CA ASP A 795 7.57 -35.32 -13.13
C ASP A 795 8.52 -35.10 -11.94
N THR A 796 8.55 -33.90 -11.38
CA THR A 796 9.43 -33.55 -10.24
C THR A 796 9.08 -34.33 -8.97
N ASN A 797 7.80 -34.41 -8.60
CA ASN A 797 7.35 -35.08 -7.37
C ASN A 797 7.36 -36.61 -7.48
N THR A 798 7.16 -37.17 -8.69
CA THR A 798 7.07 -38.62 -8.93
C THR A 798 8.32 -39.23 -9.59
N ALA A 799 9.44 -38.50 -9.59
CA ALA A 799 10.73 -38.90 -10.18
C ALA A 799 10.61 -39.33 -11.65
N ALA A 800 10.26 -38.37 -12.53
CA ALA A 800 9.96 -38.55 -13.94
C ALA A 800 8.92 -39.66 -14.19
N TRP A 801 7.81 -39.60 -13.46
CA TRP A 801 6.70 -40.57 -13.45
C TRP A 801 7.07 -42.02 -13.07
N SER A 802 8.33 -42.28 -12.67
CA SER A 802 8.81 -43.64 -12.40
C SER A 802 8.37 -44.20 -11.04
N ALA A 803 7.81 -43.37 -10.17
CA ALA A 803 7.21 -43.74 -8.89
C ALA A 803 5.67 -43.76 -8.89
N VAL A 804 5.01 -43.44 -10.02
CA VAL A 804 3.54 -43.51 -10.16
C VAL A 804 3.07 -44.98 -10.03
N PRO A 805 2.05 -45.29 -9.21
CA PRO A 805 1.50 -46.63 -9.06
C PRO A 805 0.66 -47.06 -10.29
N ASP A 806 0.36 -48.37 -10.43
CA ASP A 806 -0.54 -48.86 -11.50
C ASP A 806 -1.96 -48.26 -11.31
N PRO A 807 -2.51 -47.52 -12.30
CA PRO A 807 -3.86 -46.98 -12.23
C PRO A 807 -4.95 -48.02 -11.97
N LYS A 808 -4.74 -49.30 -12.32
CA LYS A 808 -5.70 -50.40 -12.08
C LYS A 808 -5.77 -50.84 -10.62
N ALA A 809 -4.65 -50.74 -9.90
CA ALA A 809 -4.57 -51.00 -8.46
C ALA A 809 -4.95 -49.76 -7.64
N THR A 810 -4.89 -48.57 -8.24
CA THR A 810 -4.99 -47.29 -7.53
C THR A 810 -6.43 -46.82 -7.36
N ILE A 811 -6.73 -46.31 -6.16
CA ILE A 811 -7.89 -45.48 -5.83
C ILE A 811 -7.33 -44.10 -5.43
N SER A 812 -7.76 -43.06 -6.14
CA SER A 812 -7.30 -41.69 -5.89
C SER A 812 -8.36 -40.87 -5.18
N PHE A 813 -7.98 -40.17 -4.12
CA PHE A 813 -8.82 -39.27 -3.33
C PHE A 813 -8.36 -37.82 -3.54
N ASN A 814 -9.20 -37.02 -4.18
CA ASN A 814 -9.08 -35.56 -4.26
C ASN A 814 -10.11 -34.92 -3.33
N LEU A 815 -10.23 -33.58 -3.35
CA LEU A 815 -11.12 -32.84 -2.45
C LEU A 815 -12.59 -33.30 -2.52
N ASP A 816 -13.16 -33.21 -3.71
CA ASP A 816 -14.58 -33.42 -4.03
C ASP A 816 -14.83 -34.65 -4.93
N THR A 817 -13.78 -35.46 -5.16
CA THR A 817 -13.78 -36.54 -6.14
C THR A 817 -12.92 -37.73 -5.72
N VAL A 818 -13.44 -38.94 -5.94
CA VAL A 818 -12.72 -40.21 -5.76
C VAL A 818 -12.74 -41.01 -7.06
N SER A 819 -11.57 -41.44 -7.53
CA SER A 819 -11.42 -42.16 -8.81
C SER A 819 -11.04 -43.62 -8.57
N ILE A 820 -11.78 -44.55 -9.20
CA ILE A 820 -11.54 -46.01 -9.14
C ILE A 820 -11.50 -46.52 -10.58
N GLY A 821 -10.28 -46.68 -11.13
CA GLY A 821 -10.10 -46.86 -12.57
C GLY A 821 -10.71 -45.69 -13.34
N ASP A 822 -11.45 -45.99 -14.41
CA ASP A 822 -12.07 -44.97 -15.28
C ASP A 822 -13.35 -44.33 -14.67
N LYS A 823 -13.84 -44.81 -13.51
CA LYS A 823 -15.04 -44.24 -12.84
C LYS A 823 -14.64 -43.23 -11.77
N VAL A 824 -15.08 -41.98 -11.95
CA VAL A 824 -15.03 -40.92 -10.95
C VAL A 824 -16.36 -40.88 -10.18
N TYR A 825 -16.27 -40.72 -8.86
CA TYR A 825 -17.38 -40.46 -7.95
C TYR A 825 -17.22 -39.02 -7.43
N HIS A 826 -18.30 -38.23 -7.43
CA HIS A 826 -18.31 -36.87 -6.87
C HIS A 826 -18.78 -36.92 -5.42
N VAL A 827 -17.82 -36.92 -4.49
CA VAL A 827 -18.01 -37.12 -3.04
C VAL A 827 -16.90 -36.35 -2.32
N GLU A 828 -17.23 -35.62 -1.24
CA GLU A 828 -16.20 -35.05 -0.37
C GLU A 828 -15.37 -36.19 0.26
N SER A 829 -14.08 -36.27 -0.06
CA SER A 829 -13.23 -37.35 0.47
C SER A 829 -13.14 -37.33 1.99
N LYS A 830 -13.30 -36.18 2.64
CA LYS A 830 -13.23 -36.08 4.11
C LYS A 830 -14.42 -36.76 4.78
N SER A 831 -15.67 -36.45 4.42
CA SER A 831 -16.86 -37.19 4.90
C SER A 831 -16.73 -38.69 4.62
N LEU A 832 -16.36 -39.06 3.38
CA LEU A 832 -16.20 -40.44 2.96
C LEU A 832 -15.19 -41.22 3.81
N LEU A 833 -14.02 -40.63 4.09
CA LEU A 833 -12.99 -41.26 4.92
C LEU A 833 -13.44 -41.38 6.37
N GLN A 834 -14.17 -40.40 6.91
CA GLN A 834 -14.77 -40.53 8.24
C GLN A 834 -15.84 -41.65 8.29
N SER A 835 -16.61 -41.87 7.23
CA SER A 835 -17.53 -43.01 7.12
C SER A 835 -16.81 -44.35 6.99
N LEU A 836 -15.73 -44.41 6.21
CA LEU A 836 -14.87 -45.59 6.11
C LEU A 836 -14.23 -45.94 7.46
N ILE A 837 -13.71 -44.94 8.20
CA ILE A 837 -13.16 -45.10 9.56
C ILE A 837 -14.23 -45.63 10.53
N ARG A 838 -15.49 -45.16 10.42
CA ARG A 838 -16.61 -45.67 11.22
C ARG A 838 -16.85 -47.17 10.96
N GLN A 839 -16.76 -47.64 9.71
CA GLN A 839 -16.87 -49.07 9.38
C GLN A 839 -15.64 -49.88 9.83
N LEU A 840 -14.42 -49.40 9.56
CA LEU A 840 -13.17 -50.07 9.91
C LEU A 840 -12.96 -50.25 11.43
N LYS A 841 -13.63 -49.45 12.27
CA LYS A 841 -13.66 -49.62 13.73
C LYS A 841 -14.59 -50.74 14.22
N VAL A 842 -15.52 -51.20 13.38
CA VAL A 842 -16.48 -52.27 13.70
C VAL A 842 -16.02 -53.61 13.12
N GLU A 843 -15.36 -53.59 11.96
CA GLU A 843 -14.78 -54.78 11.35
C GLU A 843 -13.38 -55.09 11.93
N ASN A 844 -13.18 -56.30 12.49
CA ASN A 844 -11.88 -56.76 12.97
C ASN A 844 -10.92 -57.00 11.79
N PHE A 845 -10.25 -55.93 11.35
CA PHE A 845 -9.37 -55.95 10.19
C PHE A 845 -8.07 -56.75 10.44
N THR A 846 -7.58 -57.46 9.43
CA THR A 846 -6.34 -58.25 9.54
C THR A 846 -5.14 -57.34 9.26
N LYS A 847 -4.26 -57.15 10.24
CA LYS A 847 -3.06 -56.31 10.10
C LYS A 847 -2.09 -56.88 9.06
N HIS A 848 -1.62 -56.02 8.15
CA HIS A 848 -0.67 -56.41 7.11
C HIS A 848 0.78 -56.41 7.62
N SER A 849 1.65 -57.21 6.99
CA SER A 849 3.08 -57.21 7.28
C SER A 849 3.77 -56.02 6.61
N VAL A 850 4.37 -55.13 7.41
CA VAL A 850 5.10 -53.96 6.91
C VAL A 850 6.47 -54.37 6.35
N PRO A 851 6.89 -53.86 5.18
CA PRO A 851 8.28 -53.99 4.72
C PRO A 851 9.27 -53.44 5.75
N ALA A 852 10.42 -54.10 5.92
CA ALA A 852 11.45 -53.61 6.84
C ALA A 852 11.99 -52.24 6.40
N ARG A 853 11.84 -51.22 7.26
CA ARG A 853 12.36 -49.87 7.04
C ARG A 853 13.89 -49.92 6.79
N PRO A 854 14.41 -49.31 5.70
CA PRO A 854 15.86 -49.24 5.47
C PRO A 854 16.56 -48.48 6.60
N THR A 855 17.53 -49.10 7.27
CA THR A 855 18.23 -48.50 8.41
C THR A 855 19.31 -47.52 7.95
N THR A 856 18.92 -46.30 7.55
CA THR A 856 19.83 -45.22 7.18
C THR A 856 20.49 -44.59 8.40
N SER A 857 21.50 -45.26 8.98
CA SER A 857 22.38 -44.66 9.98
C SER A 857 23.17 -43.51 9.35
N ALA A 858 23.08 -42.30 9.91
CA ALA A 858 23.86 -41.15 9.46
C ALA A 858 25.37 -41.46 9.45
N PRO A 859 26.13 -41.10 8.40
CA PRO A 859 27.56 -41.36 8.35
C PRO A 859 28.32 -40.72 9.54
N SER A 860 29.25 -41.49 10.11
CA SER A 860 30.18 -41.02 11.13
C SER A 860 31.28 -40.16 10.49
N THR A 861 31.00 -38.88 10.25
CA THR A 861 31.98 -37.88 9.83
C THR A 861 32.81 -37.37 11.02
N SER A 862 33.98 -36.79 10.75
CA SER A 862 34.77 -36.07 11.75
C SER A 862 34.17 -34.68 11.98
N PRO A 863 34.28 -34.07 13.19
CA PRO A 863 33.99 -32.64 13.40
C PRO A 863 34.79 -31.71 12.46
N SER A 864 35.93 -32.18 11.93
CA SER A 864 36.73 -31.47 10.92
C SER A 864 36.33 -31.75 9.46
N SER A 865 35.43 -32.69 9.19
CA SER A 865 34.92 -32.96 7.84
C SER A 865 34.04 -31.80 7.36
N SER A 866 34.11 -31.50 6.06
CA SER A 866 33.14 -30.62 5.39
C SER A 866 31.72 -31.17 5.52
N ILE A 867 30.75 -30.27 5.40
CA ILE A 867 29.32 -30.61 5.43
C ILE A 867 28.91 -31.06 4.02
N SER A 868 28.21 -32.18 3.93
CA SER A 868 27.68 -32.69 2.65
C SER A 868 26.21 -33.02 2.75
N GLN A 869 25.48 -32.90 1.64
CA GLN A 869 24.04 -33.14 1.52
C GLN A 869 23.64 -34.51 2.10
N ASP A 870 24.31 -35.61 1.75
CA ASP A 870 24.00 -36.96 2.29
C ASP A 870 24.09 -37.05 3.83
N SER A 871 25.05 -36.33 4.42
CA SER A 871 25.22 -36.29 5.88
C SER A 871 24.33 -35.24 6.55
N PHE A 872 23.95 -34.18 5.82
CA PHE A 872 23.22 -33.03 6.36
C PHE A 872 21.81 -33.39 6.80
N TRP A 873 20.99 -33.97 5.91
CA TRP A 873 19.57 -34.24 6.17
C TRP A 873 19.36 -35.28 7.26
N SER A 874 20.16 -36.35 7.26
CA SER A 874 20.11 -37.41 8.27
C SER A 874 20.55 -36.94 9.67
N ARG A 875 21.39 -35.91 9.77
CA ARG A 875 21.84 -35.32 11.04
C ARG A 875 20.96 -34.17 11.52
N ILE A 876 20.51 -33.27 10.65
CA ILE A 876 19.61 -32.17 11.06
C ILE A 876 18.25 -32.71 11.51
N SER A 877 17.83 -33.88 11.01
CA SER A 877 16.66 -34.63 11.48
C SER A 877 16.61 -34.80 13.01
N SER A 878 17.75 -35.03 13.69
CA SER A 878 17.77 -35.20 15.15
C SER A 878 17.73 -33.90 15.95
N TRP A 879 17.81 -32.75 15.29
CA TRP A 879 17.63 -31.41 15.89
C TRP A 879 16.20 -30.88 15.69
N LEU A 880 15.42 -31.47 14.78
CA LEU A 880 13.98 -31.22 14.66
C LEU A 880 13.22 -31.78 15.87
N ARG A 881 12.07 -31.19 16.18
CA ARG A 881 11.18 -31.65 17.25
C ARG A 881 9.71 -31.46 16.90
N SER A 882 8.84 -32.23 17.56
CA SER A 882 7.39 -32.21 17.35
C SER A 882 6.81 -30.79 17.32
N ASN A 883 5.88 -30.55 16.39
CA ASN A 883 5.25 -29.26 16.05
C ASN A 883 6.13 -28.26 15.28
N ASP A 884 7.41 -28.54 15.02
CA ASP A 884 8.18 -27.72 14.08
C ASP A 884 7.53 -27.76 12.68
N THR A 885 7.47 -26.60 12.01
CA THR A 885 7.08 -26.51 10.61
C THR A 885 8.32 -26.19 9.79
N VAL A 886 8.67 -27.11 8.90
CA VAL A 886 9.85 -27.03 8.04
C VAL A 886 9.43 -26.62 6.63
N LEU A 887 10.09 -25.64 6.05
CA LEU A 887 9.94 -25.25 4.64
C LEU A 887 11.17 -25.70 3.86
N LEU A 888 10.96 -26.33 2.71
CA LEU A 888 12.02 -26.81 1.82
C LEU A 888 11.97 -26.06 0.49
N ALA A 889 12.97 -25.21 0.24
CA ALA A 889 13.11 -24.50 -1.02
C ALA A 889 13.45 -25.43 -2.20
N ASN A 890 13.13 -24.97 -3.40
CA ASN A 890 13.34 -25.71 -4.63
C ASN A 890 14.84 -25.91 -4.92
N GLY A 891 15.17 -26.98 -5.63
CA GLY A 891 16.55 -27.45 -5.79
C GLY A 891 16.98 -28.36 -4.63
N THR A 892 18.21 -28.20 -4.13
CA THR A 892 18.80 -29.16 -3.18
C THR A 892 18.06 -29.30 -1.83
N PRO A 893 17.43 -28.26 -1.25
CA PRO A 893 16.68 -28.41 0.01
C PRO A 893 15.46 -29.33 -0.12
N LEU A 894 14.69 -29.22 -1.21
CA LEU A 894 13.58 -30.12 -1.52
C LEU A 894 14.07 -31.57 -1.72
N ILE A 895 15.16 -31.73 -2.47
CA ILE A 895 15.67 -33.05 -2.90
C ILE A 895 16.27 -33.85 -1.75
N GLY A 896 16.94 -33.20 -0.81
CA GLY A 896 17.50 -33.87 0.36
C GLY A 896 16.58 -33.83 1.58
N GLY A 897 15.83 -32.74 1.77
CA GLY A 897 14.89 -32.59 2.87
C GLY A 897 13.73 -33.58 2.83
N ARG A 898 13.31 -34.04 1.63
CA ARG A 898 12.34 -35.14 1.48
C ARG A 898 12.82 -36.45 2.13
N ASP A 899 14.13 -36.66 2.26
CA ASP A 899 14.77 -37.89 2.76
C ASP A 899 15.23 -37.75 4.23
N MET A 900 14.74 -36.73 4.95
CA MET A 900 14.84 -36.62 6.42
C MET A 900 14.04 -37.74 7.12
N SER A 901 14.29 -37.95 8.42
CA SER A 901 13.41 -38.74 9.28
C SER A 901 12.76 -37.81 10.30
N LEU A 902 11.44 -37.70 10.27
CA LEU A 902 10.73 -36.70 11.06
C LEU A 902 10.24 -37.23 12.43
N PRO A 903 10.34 -36.41 13.50
CA PRO A 903 9.57 -36.60 14.72
C PRO A 903 8.05 -36.45 14.49
N ASP A 904 7.23 -37.08 15.33
CA ASP A 904 5.77 -36.94 15.32
C ASP A 904 5.33 -35.47 15.23
N SER A 905 4.38 -35.20 14.34
CA SER A 905 3.74 -33.90 14.17
C SER A 905 4.70 -32.77 13.78
N VAL A 906 5.87 -33.08 13.24
CA VAL A 906 6.62 -32.16 12.36
C VAL A 906 5.91 -32.09 11.01
N GLN A 907 5.81 -30.89 10.46
CA GLN A 907 5.06 -30.61 9.24
C GLN A 907 6.00 -30.06 8.18
N VAL A 908 5.96 -30.57 6.95
CA VAL A 908 6.78 -30.06 5.84
C VAL A 908 5.92 -29.29 4.85
N ILE A 909 6.40 -28.12 4.44
CA ILE A 909 5.89 -27.34 3.33
C ILE A 909 6.94 -27.42 2.21
N ALA A 910 6.54 -28.06 1.12
CA ALA A 910 7.32 -28.27 -0.08
C ALA A 910 6.47 -27.90 -1.31
N SER A 911 7.12 -27.54 -2.42
CA SER A 911 6.43 -27.37 -3.70
C SER A 911 6.51 -28.68 -4.48
N GLY A 912 5.37 -29.16 -4.96
CA GLY A 912 5.24 -30.41 -5.73
C GLY A 912 5.13 -30.20 -7.23
N ILE A 913 4.81 -28.99 -7.70
CA ILE A 913 4.62 -28.71 -9.13
C ILE A 913 4.96 -27.29 -9.56
N TRP A 914 4.78 -26.27 -8.70
CA TRP A 914 5.04 -24.89 -9.12
C TRP A 914 6.54 -24.56 -9.18
N CYS A 915 7.31 -25.07 -8.22
CA CYS A 915 8.77 -25.08 -8.15
C CYS A 915 9.51 -23.74 -8.33
N SER A 916 8.82 -22.59 -8.35
CA SER A 916 9.45 -21.26 -8.40
C SER A 916 10.45 -21.08 -7.25
N ILE A 917 11.70 -20.80 -7.59
CA ILE A 917 12.68 -20.27 -6.63
C ILE A 917 12.20 -18.93 -6.06
N GLY A 918 12.65 -18.58 -4.86
CA GLY A 918 12.16 -17.44 -4.08
C GLY A 918 10.81 -17.65 -3.38
N HIS A 919 10.13 -18.79 -3.54
CA HIS A 919 8.85 -19.04 -2.86
C HIS A 919 9.00 -19.14 -1.32
N MET A 920 9.96 -19.95 -0.84
CA MET A 920 9.88 -20.44 0.55
C MET A 920 10.28 -19.42 1.62
N LEU A 921 11.12 -18.43 1.33
CA LEU A 921 11.43 -17.36 2.28
C LEU A 921 10.21 -16.47 2.65
N PRO A 922 9.49 -15.84 1.69
CA PRO A 922 8.23 -15.16 2.00
C PRO A 922 7.15 -16.13 2.50
N ALA A 923 7.10 -17.39 2.05
CA ALA A 923 6.20 -18.37 2.64
C ALA A 923 6.51 -18.61 4.13
N ALA A 924 7.78 -18.67 4.54
CA ALA A 924 8.18 -18.79 5.95
C ALA A 924 7.77 -17.55 6.78
N GLN A 925 7.83 -16.35 6.20
CA GLN A 925 7.26 -15.14 6.79
C GLN A 925 5.75 -15.32 7.04
N GLY A 926 5.02 -15.82 6.03
CA GLY A 926 3.59 -16.14 6.12
C GLY A 926 3.27 -17.18 7.20
N VAL A 927 4.02 -18.30 7.23
CA VAL A 927 3.90 -19.37 8.22
C VAL A 927 4.11 -18.83 9.63
N ALA A 928 5.17 -18.08 9.89
CA ALA A 928 5.46 -17.52 11.21
C ALA A 928 4.40 -16.48 11.64
N ALA A 929 3.90 -15.68 10.69
CA ALA A 929 2.77 -14.78 10.95
C ALA A 929 1.51 -15.57 11.33
N ALA A 930 1.17 -16.64 10.61
CA ALA A 930 0.05 -17.52 10.94
C ALA A 930 0.24 -18.21 12.31
N LYS A 931 1.45 -18.70 12.63
CA LYS A 931 1.75 -19.30 13.94
C LYS A 931 1.47 -18.33 15.09
N ARG A 932 2.00 -17.12 15.00
CA ARG A 932 1.77 -16.02 15.96
C ARG A 932 0.31 -15.59 16.03
N ASP A 933 -0.36 -15.48 14.89
CA ASP A 933 -1.74 -15.00 14.78
C ASP A 933 -2.78 -15.99 15.33
N LEU A 934 -2.50 -17.28 15.18
CA LEU A 934 -3.45 -18.38 15.40
C LEU A 934 -3.01 -19.33 16.54
N ASN A 935 -1.97 -18.94 17.28
CA ASN A 935 -1.34 -19.68 18.39
C ASN A 935 -0.96 -21.13 18.04
N ILE A 936 -0.32 -21.31 16.89
CA ILE A 936 0.18 -22.62 16.44
C ILE A 936 1.55 -22.87 17.09
N PRO A 937 1.78 -24.03 17.75
CA PRO A 937 3.04 -24.32 18.43
C PRO A 937 4.21 -24.66 17.49
N GLY A 938 5.41 -24.79 18.08
CA GLY A 938 6.65 -25.24 17.43
C GLY A 938 7.29 -24.21 16.50
N ARG A 939 8.55 -24.45 16.09
CA ARG A 939 9.36 -23.47 15.37
C ARG A 939 8.90 -23.30 13.92
N THR A 940 9.37 -22.22 13.27
CA THR A 940 9.37 -22.08 11.81
C THR A 940 10.81 -22.23 11.34
N ILE A 941 11.08 -23.27 10.54
CA ILE A 941 12.43 -23.61 10.06
C ILE A 941 12.39 -23.59 8.54
N LEU A 942 13.32 -22.89 7.92
CA LEU A 942 13.46 -22.81 6.47
C LEU A 942 14.82 -23.36 6.05
N PHE A 943 14.83 -24.25 5.06
CA PHE A 943 16.03 -24.60 4.31
C PHE A 943 15.95 -23.95 2.93
N GLU A 944 16.77 -22.95 2.69
CA GLU A 944 16.76 -22.10 1.48
C GLU A 944 18.05 -22.31 0.69
N GLY A 945 17.96 -22.32 -0.64
CA GLY A 945 19.13 -22.37 -1.53
C GLY A 945 19.68 -20.97 -1.79
N ASP A 946 20.99 -20.82 -1.94
CA ASP A 946 21.60 -19.48 -1.97
C ASP A 946 21.15 -18.61 -3.16
N GLY A 947 21.08 -19.17 -4.36
CA GLY A 947 20.47 -18.50 -5.53
C GLY A 947 18.96 -18.24 -5.38
N SER A 948 18.22 -19.14 -4.73
CA SER A 948 16.78 -18.98 -4.47
C SER A 948 16.49 -17.84 -3.47
N PHE A 949 17.35 -17.68 -2.46
CA PHE A 949 17.30 -16.58 -1.50
C PHE A 949 17.42 -15.21 -2.20
N GLN A 950 18.26 -15.07 -3.23
CA GLN A 950 18.49 -13.78 -3.90
C GLN A 950 17.24 -13.19 -4.56
N VAL A 951 16.28 -14.03 -4.98
CA VAL A 951 15.03 -13.63 -5.64
C VAL A 951 14.11 -12.84 -4.70
N THR A 952 14.11 -13.18 -3.40
CA THR A 952 13.14 -12.67 -2.42
C THR A 952 13.73 -12.25 -1.07
N CYS A 953 15.05 -12.02 -1.02
CA CYS A 953 15.83 -11.72 0.19
C CYS A 953 15.25 -10.57 1.02
N GLN A 954 14.58 -9.61 0.39
CA GLN A 954 13.86 -8.49 1.00
C GLN A 954 12.81 -8.91 2.03
N SER A 955 12.28 -10.13 1.96
CA SER A 955 11.34 -10.69 2.95
C SER A 955 11.96 -10.84 4.35
N ILE A 956 13.30 -10.78 4.47
CA ILE A 956 14.00 -10.65 5.76
C ILE A 956 13.60 -9.37 6.49
N SER A 957 13.40 -8.25 5.78
CA SER A 957 12.93 -7.00 6.40
C SER A 957 11.52 -7.15 6.99
N ASP A 958 10.65 -7.89 6.31
CA ASP A 958 9.29 -8.20 6.79
C ASP A 958 9.34 -9.08 8.07
N ILE A 959 10.17 -10.13 8.07
CA ILE A 959 10.38 -11.01 9.24
C ILE A 959 10.84 -10.20 10.48
N ILE A 960 11.79 -9.27 10.28
CA ILE A 960 12.29 -8.37 11.33
C ILE A 960 11.21 -7.38 11.80
N GLN A 961 10.57 -6.67 10.86
CA GLN A 961 9.57 -5.64 11.12
C GLN A 961 8.35 -6.16 11.90
N TYR A 962 7.95 -7.42 11.65
CA TYR A 962 6.82 -8.06 12.32
C TYR A 962 7.22 -8.92 13.52
N LYS A 963 8.51 -8.93 13.90
CA LYS A 963 9.14 -9.73 14.98
C LYS A 963 8.67 -11.18 14.95
N LEU A 964 9.02 -11.89 13.86
CA LEU A 964 8.60 -13.27 13.59
C LEU A 964 9.72 -14.27 13.88
N ASP A 965 9.47 -15.25 14.74
CA ASP A 965 10.47 -16.27 15.12
C ASP A 965 10.70 -17.26 13.96
N VAL A 966 11.86 -17.17 13.30
CA VAL A 966 12.24 -17.96 12.12
C VAL A 966 13.71 -18.38 12.17
N THR A 967 13.99 -19.67 11.96
CA THR A 967 15.33 -20.18 11.69
C THR A 967 15.51 -20.42 10.20
N ILE A 968 16.58 -19.88 9.61
CA ILE A 968 16.93 -20.06 8.20
C ILE A 968 18.29 -20.76 8.11
N PHE A 969 18.32 -21.96 7.54
CA PHE A 969 19.52 -22.62 7.07
C PHE A 969 19.72 -22.29 5.59
N MET A 970 20.80 -21.59 5.27
CA MET A 970 21.20 -21.33 3.90
C MET A 970 22.06 -22.50 3.41
N CYS A 971 21.55 -23.29 2.47
CA CYS A 971 22.31 -24.34 1.80
C CYS A 971 23.19 -23.66 0.74
N ASN A 972 24.39 -23.27 1.14
CA ASN A 972 25.29 -22.42 0.36
C ASN A 972 26.28 -23.26 -0.44
N ASN A 973 25.84 -23.69 -1.63
CA ASN A 973 26.62 -24.38 -2.66
C ASN A 973 26.96 -23.43 -3.86
N ALA A 974 26.99 -22.12 -3.60
CA ALA A 974 27.43 -21.08 -4.52
C ALA A 974 26.83 -21.20 -5.94
N GLY A 975 25.50 -21.27 -6.04
CA GLY A 975 24.78 -21.26 -7.32
C GLY A 975 23.84 -22.44 -7.57
N TYR A 976 23.30 -22.50 -8.79
CA TYR A 976 22.19 -23.35 -9.18
C TYR A 976 22.61 -24.81 -9.42
N THR A 977 23.04 -25.48 -8.35
CA THR A 977 23.58 -26.86 -8.37
C THR A 977 22.62 -27.91 -8.96
N TYR A 978 21.31 -27.70 -8.83
CA TYR A 978 20.32 -28.56 -9.50
C TYR A 978 20.46 -28.49 -11.03
N GLU A 979 20.52 -27.26 -11.55
CA GLU A 979 20.64 -26.98 -12.98
C GLU A 979 22.01 -27.40 -13.52
N ARG A 980 23.11 -27.14 -12.79
CA ARG A 980 24.47 -27.64 -13.13
C ARG A 980 24.49 -29.15 -13.43
N LEU A 981 23.73 -29.93 -12.67
CA LEU A 981 23.67 -31.40 -12.82
C LEU A 981 22.70 -31.88 -13.90
N LEU A 982 21.79 -31.02 -14.36
CA LEU A 982 21.01 -31.23 -15.57
C LEU A 982 21.83 -30.81 -16.80
N HIS A 983 22.22 -29.54 -16.89
CA HIS A 983 22.93 -28.97 -18.04
C HIS A 983 23.95 -27.88 -17.64
N GLY A 984 25.11 -27.88 -18.30
CA GLY A 984 26.15 -26.88 -18.09
C GLY A 984 26.77 -26.87 -16.69
N LEU A 985 27.41 -27.98 -16.29
CA LEU A 985 28.06 -28.11 -14.97
C LEU A 985 28.92 -26.88 -14.59
N ASP A 986 29.75 -26.45 -15.54
CA ASP A 986 30.69 -25.32 -15.43
C ASP A 986 30.20 -24.06 -16.19
N ALA A 987 28.89 -23.93 -16.45
CA ALA A 987 28.36 -22.84 -17.28
C ALA A 987 27.93 -21.63 -16.44
N GLU A 988 28.36 -20.43 -16.86
CA GLU A 988 28.21 -19.15 -16.15
C GLU A 988 26.76 -18.80 -15.76
N TYR A 989 25.75 -19.23 -16.53
CA TYR A 989 24.34 -19.00 -16.18
C TYR A 989 23.86 -19.76 -14.93
N ASN A 990 24.63 -20.75 -14.45
CA ASN A 990 24.37 -21.47 -13.21
C ASN A 990 25.07 -20.83 -11.99
N ASP A 991 25.93 -19.84 -12.20
CA ASP A 991 26.65 -19.14 -11.13
C ASP A 991 25.81 -17.98 -10.57
N VAL A 992 25.96 -17.71 -9.27
CA VAL A 992 25.30 -16.58 -8.60
C VAL A 992 26.33 -15.71 -7.86
N PRO A 993 26.12 -14.38 -7.78
CA PRO A 993 27.02 -13.51 -7.02
C PRO A 993 27.09 -13.95 -5.55
N SER A 994 28.28 -14.30 -5.06
CA SER A 994 28.46 -14.79 -3.68
C SER A 994 28.28 -13.67 -2.65
N TRP A 995 27.05 -13.48 -2.17
CA TRP A 995 26.72 -12.48 -1.16
C TRP A 995 27.23 -12.87 0.24
N ARG A 996 27.36 -11.87 1.12
CA ARG A 996 27.65 -12.09 2.55
C ARG A 996 26.33 -12.33 3.29
N TYR A 997 25.68 -13.48 3.03
CA TYR A 997 24.31 -13.78 3.47
C TYR A 997 24.06 -13.55 4.98
N THR A 998 25.06 -13.80 5.84
CA THR A 998 25.01 -13.54 7.29
C THR A 998 24.84 -12.07 7.68
N GLU A 999 25.16 -11.12 6.79
CA GLU A 999 24.98 -9.68 7.01
C GLU A 999 23.60 -9.17 6.54
N ALA A 1000 22.84 -9.98 5.80
CA ALA A 1000 21.58 -9.55 5.17
C ALA A 1000 20.57 -9.02 6.18
N ALA A 1001 20.40 -9.68 7.34
CA ALA A 1001 19.52 -9.19 8.39
C ALA A 1001 19.91 -7.81 8.94
N SER A 1002 21.22 -7.56 9.11
CA SER A 1002 21.74 -6.25 9.57
C SER A 1002 21.46 -5.14 8.54
N PHE A 1003 21.73 -5.41 7.26
CA PHE A 1003 21.42 -4.49 6.17
C PHE A 1003 19.91 -4.19 6.05
N MET A 1004 19.05 -5.20 6.25
CA MET A 1004 17.59 -5.09 6.21
C MET A 1004 16.98 -4.47 7.49
N GLY A 1005 17.75 -3.68 8.26
CA GLY A 1005 17.28 -2.96 9.45
C GLY A 1005 17.33 -3.76 10.76
N GLY A 1006 17.92 -4.96 10.74
CA GLY A 1006 18.04 -5.83 11.90
C GLY A 1006 18.98 -5.28 12.97
N ARG A 1007 18.44 -5.13 14.19
CA ARG A 1007 19.18 -4.62 15.34
C ARG A 1007 19.89 -5.73 16.11
N SER A 1008 21.18 -5.56 16.38
CA SER A 1008 21.94 -6.44 17.27
C SER A 1008 21.77 -6.10 18.76
N ASP A 1009 21.09 -5.00 19.09
CA ASP A 1009 20.87 -4.47 20.44
C ASP A 1009 19.40 -4.53 20.89
N ASP A 1010 18.54 -5.25 20.18
CA ASP A 1010 17.13 -5.47 20.54
C ASP A 1010 16.98 -6.77 21.36
N PRO A 1011 16.78 -6.70 22.69
CA PRO A 1011 16.69 -7.89 23.54
C PRO A 1011 15.35 -8.63 23.41
N ASP A 1012 14.30 -7.96 22.91
CA ASP A 1012 12.98 -8.56 22.70
C ASP A 1012 12.93 -9.40 21.41
N TYR A 1013 13.86 -9.16 20.48
CA TYR A 1013 13.95 -9.85 19.20
C TYR A 1013 15.42 -9.95 18.74
N PRO A 1014 16.20 -10.91 19.28
CA PRO A 1014 17.60 -11.08 18.91
C PRO A 1014 17.74 -11.53 17.45
N ILE A 1015 18.86 -11.16 16.83
CA ILE A 1015 19.19 -11.57 15.46
C ILE A 1015 20.54 -12.30 15.48
N LEU A 1016 20.52 -13.57 15.10
CA LEU A 1016 21.63 -14.50 15.29
C LEU A 1016 22.14 -15.04 13.97
N SER A 1017 23.16 -14.38 13.43
CA SER A 1017 23.92 -14.88 12.29
C SER A 1017 25.05 -15.81 12.73
N ARG A 1018 25.22 -16.93 12.02
CA ARG A 1018 26.30 -17.91 12.17
C ARG A 1018 26.71 -18.47 10.81
N ARG A 1019 27.91 -19.03 10.70
CA ARG A 1019 28.37 -19.76 9.50
C ARG A 1019 29.08 -21.05 9.89
N ALA A 1020 28.76 -22.14 9.22
CA ALA A 1020 29.43 -23.43 9.34
C ALA A 1020 30.08 -23.85 8.01
N LYS A 1021 31.29 -24.40 8.09
CA LYS A 1021 31.98 -25.09 6.99
C LYS A 1021 32.29 -26.55 7.31
N THR A 1022 32.38 -26.91 8.60
CA THR A 1022 32.62 -28.28 9.06
C THR A 1022 31.55 -28.74 10.03
N TRP A 1023 31.45 -30.07 10.19
CA TRP A 1023 30.45 -30.68 11.07
C TRP A 1023 30.52 -30.20 12.53
N GLY A 1024 31.71 -30.02 13.10
CA GLY A 1024 31.87 -29.52 14.47
C GLY A 1024 31.38 -28.08 14.66
N GLN A 1025 31.51 -27.23 13.65
CA GLN A 1025 30.98 -25.86 13.69
C GLN A 1025 29.45 -25.86 13.65
N LEU A 1026 28.85 -26.71 12.82
CA LEU A 1026 27.40 -26.85 12.76
C LEU A 1026 26.86 -27.47 14.07
N GLU A 1027 27.52 -28.49 14.62
CA GLU A 1027 27.16 -29.10 15.90
C GLU A 1027 27.23 -28.11 17.07
N GLU A 1028 28.24 -27.23 17.11
CA GLU A 1028 28.32 -26.10 18.07
C GLU A 1028 27.16 -25.11 17.90
N ILE A 1029 26.84 -24.71 16.66
CA ILE A 1029 25.73 -23.79 16.35
C ILE A 1029 24.36 -24.40 16.72
N LEU A 1030 24.17 -25.71 16.54
CA LEU A 1030 22.93 -26.40 16.87
C LEU A 1030 22.75 -26.62 18.39
N GLN A 1031 23.84 -26.58 19.16
CA GLN A 1031 23.85 -26.66 20.62
C GLN A 1031 23.72 -25.30 21.33
N ASP A 1032 23.88 -24.18 20.62
CA ASP A 1032 23.60 -22.83 21.12
C ASP A 1032 22.11 -22.73 21.51
N GLU A 1033 21.81 -22.58 22.81
CA GLU A 1033 20.44 -22.50 23.34
C GLU A 1033 19.61 -21.40 22.66
N GLN A 1034 20.25 -20.31 22.22
CA GLN A 1034 19.56 -19.22 21.53
C GLN A 1034 19.15 -19.63 20.10
N ILE A 1035 19.93 -20.49 19.44
CA ILE A 1035 19.58 -21.09 18.15
C ILE A 1035 18.51 -22.18 18.33
N ALA A 1036 18.69 -23.09 19.29
CA ALA A 1036 17.76 -24.20 19.54
C ALA A 1036 16.37 -23.74 20.01
N ASP A 1037 16.33 -22.86 21.03
CA ASP A 1037 15.14 -22.52 21.82
C ASP A 1037 14.87 -21.02 21.97
N GLY A 1038 15.85 -20.16 21.67
CA GLY A 1038 15.66 -18.71 21.69
C GLY A 1038 14.61 -18.21 20.68
N LYS A 1039 14.18 -16.97 20.86
CA LYS A 1039 13.34 -16.22 19.91
C LYS A 1039 14.18 -15.61 18.78
N GLY A 1040 13.54 -14.86 17.89
CA GLY A 1040 14.23 -14.01 16.92
C GLY A 1040 14.44 -14.62 15.54
N LEU A 1041 15.19 -13.89 14.71
CA LEU A 1041 15.63 -14.34 13.40
C LEU A 1041 17.02 -14.99 13.51
N LYS A 1042 17.15 -16.23 13.06
CA LYS A 1042 18.42 -16.97 13.07
C LYS A 1042 18.82 -17.27 11.64
N MET A 1043 20.03 -16.86 11.22
CA MET A 1043 20.56 -17.10 9.88
C MET A 1043 21.83 -17.93 9.96
N ILE A 1044 21.77 -19.16 9.46
CA ILE A 1044 22.84 -20.16 9.55
C ILE A 1044 23.34 -20.45 8.14
N ASP A 1045 24.47 -19.87 7.77
CA ASP A 1045 25.13 -20.09 6.48
C ASP A 1045 25.88 -21.43 6.49
N VAL A 1046 25.35 -22.43 5.79
CA VAL A 1046 25.90 -23.79 5.72
C VAL A 1046 26.63 -23.96 4.38
N ALA A 1047 27.95 -23.83 4.40
CA ALA A 1047 28.76 -23.98 3.20
C ALA A 1047 28.85 -25.45 2.76
N MET A 1048 28.61 -25.70 1.47
CA MET A 1048 28.64 -27.00 0.80
C MET A 1048 29.39 -26.87 -0.54
N GLU A 1049 29.78 -27.99 -1.16
CA GLU A 1049 30.51 -27.95 -2.43
C GLU A 1049 29.58 -27.66 -3.65
N PRO A 1050 30.05 -27.02 -4.73
CA PRO A 1050 29.19 -26.55 -5.84
C PRO A 1050 28.49 -27.63 -6.69
N GLU A 1051 28.92 -28.89 -6.58
CA GLU A 1051 28.30 -30.07 -7.21
C GLU A 1051 27.50 -30.93 -6.21
N ASP A 1052 27.35 -30.48 -4.97
CA ASP A 1052 26.85 -31.36 -3.90
C ASP A 1052 25.33 -31.52 -3.92
N VAL A 1053 24.91 -32.79 -4.03
CA VAL A 1053 23.54 -33.29 -3.96
C VAL A 1053 23.55 -34.70 -3.37
N PRO A 1054 22.44 -35.15 -2.74
CA PRO A 1054 22.31 -36.51 -2.26
C PRO A 1054 22.61 -37.55 -3.35
N ILE A 1055 23.40 -38.57 -3.01
CA ILE A 1055 23.83 -39.66 -3.91
C ILE A 1055 22.64 -40.36 -4.56
N ALA A 1056 21.54 -40.53 -3.82
CA ALA A 1056 20.28 -41.10 -4.33
C ALA A 1056 19.70 -40.29 -5.50
N ALA A 1057 19.76 -38.96 -5.43
CA ALA A 1057 19.26 -38.06 -6.47
C ALA A 1057 20.25 -37.90 -7.63
N ARG A 1058 21.57 -37.89 -7.36
CA ARG A 1058 22.65 -37.65 -8.35
C ARG A 1058 22.51 -38.51 -9.62
N LYS A 1059 22.12 -39.78 -9.48
CA LYS A 1059 21.88 -40.70 -10.62
C LYS A 1059 20.64 -40.33 -11.44
N GLY A 1060 19.58 -39.84 -10.79
CA GLY A 1060 18.36 -39.38 -11.43
C GLY A 1060 18.61 -38.09 -12.23
N LEU A 1061 19.22 -37.10 -11.59
CA LEU A 1061 19.58 -35.81 -12.20
C LEU A 1061 20.48 -36.01 -13.42
N LYS A 1062 21.56 -36.80 -13.28
CA LYS A 1062 22.42 -37.09 -14.43
C LYS A 1062 21.67 -37.75 -15.58
N LYS A 1063 20.75 -38.69 -15.32
CA LYS A 1063 19.93 -39.32 -16.39
C LYS A 1063 18.99 -38.30 -17.06
N ALA A 1064 18.41 -37.37 -16.30
CA ALA A 1064 17.58 -36.31 -16.86
C ALA A 1064 18.42 -35.34 -17.73
N GLY A 1065 19.61 -34.96 -17.26
CA GLY A 1065 20.57 -34.16 -18.03
C GLY A 1065 21.10 -34.87 -19.29
N ASP A 1066 21.34 -36.17 -19.22
CA ASP A 1066 21.73 -37.00 -20.38
C ASP A 1066 20.59 -37.11 -21.40
N ALA A 1067 19.32 -37.09 -20.97
CA ALA A 1067 18.15 -37.04 -21.85
C ALA A 1067 17.95 -35.65 -22.47
N LEU A 1068 18.12 -34.58 -21.70
CA LEU A 1068 18.07 -33.19 -22.18
C LEU A 1068 19.17 -32.89 -23.20
N ARG A 1069 20.37 -33.49 -23.05
CA ARG A 1069 21.46 -33.44 -24.04
C ARG A 1069 21.23 -34.30 -25.30
N ALA A 1070 20.14 -35.05 -25.38
CA ALA A 1070 19.80 -35.92 -26.50
C ALA A 1070 18.56 -35.44 -27.28
N MET A 1071 18.02 -34.27 -26.93
CA MET A 1071 16.98 -33.52 -27.65
C MET A 1071 17.62 -32.43 -28.52
#